data_AF-A0ABD1J6P2-F1
#
_entry.id   AF-A0ABD1J6P2-F1
#
_cell.length_a   1.000
_cell.length_b   1.000
_cell.length_c   1.000
_cell.angle_alpha   90.00
_cell.angle_beta   90.00
_cell.angle_gamma   90.00
#
_symmetry.space_group_name_H-M   'P 1'
#
loop_
_entity.id
_entity.type
_entity.pdbx_description
1 polymer ?
#
loop_
_entity_poly.entity_id
_entity_poly.type
_entity_poly.pdbx_seq_one_letter_code
_entity_poly.pdbx_strand_id
1 'polypeptide(L)'
;MADNPGGLAVRTKRVFINKIDSYASMYIAKFLSTCVPGESLEGDEKEDEETIASQDQDNSTFQERTFQIVGTVSSTDGEEQSFTFEQYSSDNRHELYQRLMDCDVIVYNITEDANELHEAAWAITALHGQIEHFGVPKIFILVTPLMTWALTRQDQDDPDMPLTEDDFRRRRPHPNYRELSAVEKNVLRLGKTKKSRLTTYVVTSGLQYGRGEGIFHPFFKMAWVGEMDKIPIYGTGTNMVPTIHINDLAGVIQNIIDHKPKESFFFAVDNSKNTLKDIIKAISLHLGSGKTEVVPKEAALQAKVLTPAELEYLNINLRAEASSVRNSLNVQWACETGFVENINLIIAEYKTIRQLLPIKICVLGPPAVGKSTVAQKLSRFYKIQYIDIKDIYTEKIKYLGAENETERKTNETETAPEYIFSLDATDEFLKRRVLNLPESTAVQMGYTQEAFLSKLAAFREANVEDQTVLNYFDELELHPEHIEINDLEDRDSLAVIEQITALVGKPKDYGLTPEELRAVELKADLLSQEQLRQQAAERRCKDAQEAARIAAELEKWKRHVTEVRRQEEELLEARSFPLRNYLVKYVMPTLSQGLLESYRAKADDPVDFLSTMAMRSECRVEAEVEEEESFGPQPLSRLEQCGISTSDVKKLGDAGFHTIEAVAYAPKKELLNIKGISEAKAEKILAEAAKLVPMGFTTATEFHQRRAEIIQISTGSKELDKLLQGGIETGSITEMFGEFRTGKTQLCHTLAVTCQLPIDQGGGEGKAMYIDTEGTFRPERLLAVAERYGLVGSDVLDNVAYARAFNTDHQTQLLYQASAMMAESRYALLIVDSATALYRTDYSGRGELSARQGHLARFLRMLLRLADEFGVAVVITNQVVAQVDGAAMFSADPKKPIGGNIIAHASTTRLYLRKGRGETRICKIYDSPCLPEAEAMFAINADGVGDAKD
;
A
#
# COMPACT_ATOMS: atom_id res chain seq x y z
N MET A 1 -52.34 22.11 56.46
CA MET A 1 -52.45 21.64 55.07
C MET A 1 -51.04 21.48 54.57
N ALA A 2 -50.70 20.33 54.00
CA ALA A 2 -49.35 20.01 53.55
C ALA A 2 -49.35 20.05 52.02
N ASP A 3 -48.53 20.91 51.44
CA ASP A 3 -48.28 20.90 50.00
C ASP A 3 -47.23 19.84 49.67
N ASN A 4 -47.52 19.10 48.60
CA ASN A 4 -46.89 17.83 48.27
C ASN A 4 -45.84 18.05 47.16
N PRO A 5 -44.52 17.90 47.40
CA PRO A 5 -43.49 18.05 46.37
C PRO A 5 -43.38 16.76 45.54
N GLY A 6 -44.46 16.43 44.84
CA GLY A 6 -44.58 15.23 44.00
C GLY A 6 -44.17 15.50 42.56
N GLY A 7 -42.89 15.77 42.33
CA GLY A 7 -42.32 15.97 40.99
C GLY A 7 -40.84 15.63 40.98
N LEU A 8 -40.52 14.34 40.89
CA LEU A 8 -39.14 13.93 40.61
C LEU A 8 -38.78 14.36 39.19
N ALA A 9 -37.91 15.36 39.07
CA ALA A 9 -37.18 15.56 37.82
C ALA A 9 -36.39 14.29 37.52
N VAL A 10 -36.69 13.62 36.39
CA VAL A 10 -35.96 12.43 35.95
C VAL A 10 -34.53 12.86 35.63
N ARG A 11 -33.60 12.52 36.53
CA ARG A 11 -32.18 12.78 36.32
C ARG A 11 -31.69 11.88 35.20
N THR A 12 -31.27 12.47 34.09
CA THR A 12 -30.54 11.79 33.03
C THR A 12 -29.34 11.04 33.61
N LYS A 13 -29.22 9.76 33.28
CA LYS A 13 -28.10 8.90 33.70
C LYS A 13 -26.99 9.00 32.66
N ARG A 14 -25.75 9.27 33.09
CA ARG A 14 -24.57 9.16 32.22
C ARG A 14 -24.08 7.71 32.18
N VAL A 15 -23.94 7.15 30.98
CA VAL A 15 -23.50 5.77 30.75
C VAL A 15 -22.16 5.79 30.03
N PHE A 16 -21.13 5.26 30.68
CA PHE A 16 -19.84 5.00 30.02
C PHE A 16 -19.88 3.66 29.29
N ILE A 17 -19.38 3.62 28.05
CA ILE A 17 -19.15 2.40 27.27
C ILE A 17 -17.73 2.48 26.65
N ASN A 18 -16.93 1.41 26.77
CA ASN A 18 -15.60 1.37 26.14
C ASN A 18 -15.70 1.01 24.65
N LYS A 19 -14.81 1.62 23.82
CA LYS A 19 -14.69 1.37 22.38
C LYS A 19 -16.02 1.45 21.64
N ILE A 20 -16.68 2.61 21.68
CA ILE A 20 -17.97 2.88 21.00
C ILE A 20 -17.86 2.87 19.46
N ASP A 21 -16.65 2.67 18.94
CA ASP A 21 -16.32 2.41 17.54
C ASP A 21 -16.13 0.92 17.20
N SER A 22 -16.35 0.01 18.15
CA SER A 22 -16.47 -1.43 17.89
C SER A 22 -17.92 -1.84 17.65
N TYR A 23 -18.16 -2.85 16.80
CA TYR A 23 -19.50 -3.28 16.37
C TYR A 23 -20.47 -3.45 17.56
N ALA A 24 -20.10 -4.25 18.56
CA ALA A 24 -20.98 -4.53 19.69
C ALA A 24 -21.26 -3.29 20.56
N SER A 25 -20.21 -2.58 20.95
CA SER A 25 -20.31 -1.40 21.80
C SER A 25 -21.05 -0.24 21.11
N MET A 26 -20.86 -0.07 19.79
CA MET A 26 -21.56 0.92 18.98
C MET A 26 -23.08 0.69 18.98
N TYR A 27 -23.54 -0.54 18.76
CA TYR A 27 -24.99 -0.80 18.73
C TYR A 27 -25.63 -0.80 20.12
N ILE A 28 -24.92 -1.25 21.16
CA ILE A 28 -25.37 -1.08 22.56
C ILE A 28 -25.49 0.41 22.90
N ALA A 29 -24.50 1.22 22.55
CA ALA A 29 -24.52 2.68 22.71
C ALA A 29 -25.70 3.33 21.98
N LYS A 30 -25.89 2.98 20.69
CA LYS A 30 -26.95 3.53 19.86
C LYS A 30 -28.34 3.16 20.37
N PHE A 31 -28.56 1.91 20.80
CA PHE A 31 -29.81 1.47 21.42
C PHE A 31 -30.09 2.25 22.73
N LEU A 32 -29.12 2.30 23.65
CA LEU A 32 -29.29 3.02 24.91
C LEU A 32 -29.51 4.53 24.69
N SER A 33 -28.93 5.13 23.65
CA SER A 33 -29.16 6.55 23.31
C SER A 33 -30.62 6.87 22.93
N THR A 34 -31.39 5.86 22.49
CA THR A 34 -32.82 6.00 22.17
C THR A 34 -33.75 5.70 23.34
N CYS A 35 -33.28 5.02 24.39
CA CYS A 35 -34.08 4.63 25.54
C CYS A 35 -34.21 5.74 26.60
N VAL A 36 -35.34 5.78 27.31
CA VAL A 36 -35.55 6.64 28.47
C VAL A 36 -35.20 5.87 29.77
N PRO A 37 -34.44 6.46 30.71
CA PRO A 37 -34.08 5.77 31.95
C PRO A 37 -35.30 5.44 32.83
N GLY A 38 -35.58 4.15 33.01
CA GLY A 38 -36.74 3.66 33.77
C GLY A 38 -37.92 3.20 32.91
N GLU A 39 -37.89 3.42 31.60
CA GLU A 39 -38.90 2.96 30.62
C GLU A 39 -39.20 1.46 30.75
N SER A 40 -38.17 0.64 30.99
CA SER A 40 -38.33 -0.82 31.18
C SER A 40 -39.13 -1.22 32.44
N LEU A 41 -39.40 -0.27 33.36
CA LEU A 41 -40.22 -0.48 34.56
C LEU A 41 -41.72 -0.26 34.31
N GLU A 42 -42.09 0.41 33.21
CA GLU A 42 -43.46 0.74 32.83
C GLU A 42 -44.03 -0.35 31.91
N GLY A 43 -44.37 -1.50 32.50
CA GLY A 43 -44.91 -2.65 31.77
C GLY A 43 -46.37 -2.47 31.31
N ASP A 44 -46.61 -2.69 30.02
CA ASP A 44 -47.92 -2.95 29.40
C ASP A 44 -49.06 -1.93 29.64
N GLU A 45 -48.79 -0.63 29.49
CA GLU A 45 -49.83 0.31 29.00
C GLU A 45 -49.62 0.56 27.50
N LYS A 46 -50.38 -0.19 26.68
CA LYS A 46 -50.50 0.10 25.25
C LYS A 46 -51.30 1.38 25.05
N GLU A 47 -50.63 2.48 24.77
CA GLU A 47 -51.23 3.57 24.00
C GLU A 47 -51.02 3.29 22.50
N ASP A 48 -52.07 3.44 21.70
CA ASP A 48 -52.14 2.94 20.32
C ASP A 48 -51.19 3.69 19.35
N GLU A 49 -50.58 2.94 18.42
CA GLU A 49 -49.73 3.46 17.34
C GLU A 49 -50.53 4.29 16.31
N GLU A 50 -50.86 5.56 16.59
CA GLU A 50 -51.45 6.42 15.53
C GLU A 50 -51.21 7.94 15.66
N THR A 51 -50.04 8.42 16.14
CA THR A 51 -49.75 9.88 16.07
C THR A 51 -48.27 10.36 16.03
N ILE A 52 -47.35 9.70 15.30
CA ILE A 52 -46.00 10.28 15.02
C ILE A 52 -45.66 10.25 13.52
N ALA A 53 -46.45 10.99 12.74
CA ALA A 53 -46.17 11.26 11.32
C ALA A 53 -46.51 12.73 10.94
N SER A 54 -46.12 13.70 11.78
CA SER A 54 -46.02 15.13 11.42
C SER A 54 -45.56 16.02 12.60
N GLN A 55 -44.24 16.14 12.80
CA GLN A 55 -43.64 17.31 13.48
C GLN A 55 -42.11 17.38 13.30
N ASP A 56 -41.67 17.87 12.12
CA ASP A 56 -40.32 18.40 11.94
C ASP A 56 -40.20 19.79 12.61
N GLN A 57 -40.03 19.80 13.93
CA GLN A 57 -39.52 20.95 14.70
C GLN A 57 -39.09 20.51 16.12
N ASP A 58 -37.99 21.09 16.61
CA ASP A 58 -37.41 20.96 17.97
C ASP A 58 -36.73 19.63 18.37
N ASN A 59 -35.74 19.22 17.56
CA ASN A 59 -34.81 18.12 17.83
C ASN A 59 -33.98 18.25 19.14
N SER A 60 -33.89 19.44 19.73
CA SER A 60 -33.09 19.73 20.95
C SER A 60 -33.69 19.18 22.24
N THR A 61 -35.01 18.97 22.28
CA THR A 61 -35.73 18.68 23.53
C THR A 61 -35.76 17.18 23.88
N PHE A 62 -35.49 16.31 22.89
CA PHE A 62 -35.49 14.85 23.07
C PHE A 62 -34.21 14.33 23.73
N GLN A 63 -33.04 14.91 23.41
CA GLN A 63 -31.75 14.53 23.99
C GLN A 63 -31.65 14.80 25.51
N GLU A 64 -32.52 15.67 26.07
CA GLU A 64 -32.57 15.92 27.52
C GLU A 64 -33.26 14.82 28.33
N ARG A 65 -33.82 13.78 27.69
CA ARG A 65 -34.57 12.70 28.39
C ARG A 65 -33.98 11.29 28.27
N THR A 66 -33.13 11.02 27.28
CA THR A 66 -32.54 9.67 27.07
C THR A 66 -31.24 9.48 27.85
N PHE A 67 -30.62 8.29 27.77
CA PHE A 67 -29.31 8.04 28.38
C PHE A 67 -28.20 8.85 27.70
N GLN A 68 -27.40 9.57 28.48
CA GLN A 68 -26.26 10.32 27.98
C GLN A 68 -25.05 9.39 27.81
N ILE A 69 -24.76 9.02 26.57
CA ILE A 69 -23.67 8.08 26.24
C ILE A 69 -22.32 8.80 26.20
N VAL A 70 -21.39 8.30 27.01
CA VAL A 70 -19.98 8.70 27.04
C VAL A 70 -19.15 7.49 26.66
N GLY A 71 -18.08 7.64 25.88
CA GLY A 71 -17.23 6.49 25.60
C GLY A 71 -15.84 6.78 25.07
N THR A 72 -15.03 5.71 25.02
CA THR A 72 -13.71 5.74 24.39
C THR A 72 -13.79 5.31 22.93
N VAL A 73 -12.91 5.86 22.09
CA VAL A 73 -12.71 5.47 20.68
C VAL A 73 -11.25 5.07 20.45
N SER A 74 -10.99 4.25 19.43
CA SER A 74 -9.62 3.80 19.09
C SER A 74 -8.75 4.89 18.46
N SER A 75 -9.34 5.93 17.87
CA SER A 75 -8.63 7.10 17.32
C SER A 75 -9.53 8.33 17.30
N THR A 76 -8.92 9.53 17.40
CA THR A 76 -9.62 10.83 17.42
C THR A 76 -9.84 11.45 16.03
N ASP A 77 -9.38 10.79 14.97
CA ASP A 77 -9.40 11.31 13.60
C ASP A 77 -10.70 10.94 12.83
N GLY A 78 -11.67 10.32 13.51
CA GLY A 78 -12.97 9.96 12.96
C GLY A 78 -14.04 11.05 13.10
N GLU A 79 -15.13 10.94 12.35
CA GLU A 79 -16.31 11.79 12.54
C GLU A 79 -16.97 11.50 13.91
N GLU A 80 -17.34 12.55 14.65
CA GLU A 80 -18.10 12.43 15.90
C GLU A 80 -19.43 11.71 15.63
N GLN A 81 -19.69 10.62 16.36
CA GLN A 81 -20.89 9.81 16.16
C GLN A 81 -22.11 10.55 16.72
N SER A 82 -23.13 10.75 15.88
CA SER A 82 -24.32 11.58 16.17
C SER A 82 -25.18 11.13 17.37
N PHE A 83 -24.96 9.93 17.91
CA PHE A 83 -25.66 9.38 19.07
C PHE A 83 -24.86 9.46 20.39
N THR A 84 -23.66 10.06 20.36
CA THR A 84 -22.77 10.16 21.53
C THR A 84 -22.79 11.56 22.12
N PHE A 85 -22.75 11.66 23.45
CA PHE A 85 -22.67 12.94 24.16
C PHE A 85 -21.22 13.43 24.29
N GLU A 86 -20.28 12.50 24.54
CA GLU A 86 -18.85 12.79 24.66
C GLU A 86 -18.00 11.59 24.18
N GLN A 87 -16.91 11.85 23.44
CA GLN A 87 -15.94 10.85 22.98
C GLN A 87 -14.50 11.19 23.41
N TYR A 88 -13.68 10.17 23.71
CA TYR A 88 -12.30 10.36 24.18
C TYR A 88 -11.32 9.29 23.66
N SER A 89 -10.04 9.64 23.50
CA SER A 89 -8.96 8.63 23.41
C SER A 89 -8.65 8.05 24.81
N SER A 90 -8.32 6.75 24.88
CA SER A 90 -7.98 6.06 26.13
C SER A 90 -6.50 6.18 26.55
N ASP A 91 -5.67 6.94 25.82
CA ASP A 91 -4.22 7.06 26.07
C ASP A 91 -3.83 7.47 27.50
N ASN A 92 -4.70 8.21 28.20
CA ASN A 92 -4.44 8.72 29.54
C ASN A 92 -5.38 8.12 30.60
N ARG A 93 -4.89 7.11 31.33
CA ARG A 93 -5.61 6.50 32.46
C ARG A 93 -6.04 7.47 33.56
N HIS A 94 -5.36 8.61 33.74
CA HIS A 94 -5.77 9.57 34.77
C HIS A 94 -7.03 10.34 34.34
N GLU A 95 -7.13 10.68 33.05
CA GLU A 95 -8.31 11.34 32.49
C GLU A 95 -9.50 10.37 32.39
N LEU A 96 -9.28 9.15 31.88
CA LEU A 96 -10.28 8.09 31.85
C LEU A 96 -10.88 7.84 33.25
N TYR A 97 -10.04 7.78 34.29
CA TYR A 97 -10.50 7.64 35.68
C TYR A 97 -11.42 8.80 36.13
N GLN A 98 -11.14 10.04 35.73
CA GLN A 98 -12.01 11.18 36.06
C GLN A 98 -13.38 11.02 35.36
N ARG A 99 -13.42 10.65 34.07
CA ARG A 99 -14.67 10.41 33.34
C ARG A 99 -15.50 9.26 33.95
N LEU A 100 -14.85 8.15 34.34
CA LEU A 100 -15.50 7.05 35.05
C LEU A 100 -16.08 7.47 36.43
N MET A 101 -15.51 8.50 37.07
CA MET A 101 -16.06 9.08 38.30
C MET A 101 -17.28 9.98 38.07
N ASP A 102 -17.48 10.50 36.86
CA ASP A 102 -18.66 11.32 36.52
C ASP A 102 -19.87 10.50 36.03
N CYS A 103 -19.67 9.28 35.50
CA CYS A 103 -20.76 8.44 34.96
C CYS A 103 -21.53 7.66 36.04
N ASP A 104 -22.86 7.55 35.92
CA ASP A 104 -23.70 6.78 36.86
C ASP A 104 -23.62 5.26 36.59
N VAL A 105 -23.49 4.89 35.31
CA VAL A 105 -23.33 3.50 34.83
C VAL A 105 -22.03 3.39 34.06
N ILE A 106 -21.31 2.28 34.25
CA ILE A 106 -20.09 1.92 33.53
C ILE A 106 -20.31 0.54 32.91
N VAL A 107 -20.34 0.46 31.59
CA VAL A 107 -20.39 -0.81 30.83
C VAL A 107 -19.01 -1.04 30.22
N TYR A 108 -18.34 -2.11 30.64
CA TYR A 108 -17.12 -2.59 30.01
C TYR A 108 -17.44 -3.84 29.19
N ASN A 109 -17.41 -3.70 27.87
CA ASN A 109 -17.54 -4.79 26.92
C ASN A 109 -16.15 -5.32 26.54
N ILE A 110 -15.97 -6.63 26.70
CA ILE A 110 -14.72 -7.34 26.38
C ILE A 110 -14.96 -8.58 25.50
N THR A 111 -16.07 -8.62 24.76
CA THR A 111 -16.38 -9.75 23.85
C THR A 111 -15.54 -9.74 22.57
N GLU A 112 -15.21 -8.55 22.07
CA GLU A 112 -14.52 -8.36 20.78
C GLU A 112 -12.99 -8.22 20.94
N ASP A 113 -12.52 -7.46 21.94
CA ASP A 113 -11.09 -7.23 22.19
C ASP A 113 -10.64 -7.72 23.58
N ALA A 114 -9.74 -8.70 23.59
CA ALA A 114 -9.17 -9.26 24.81
C ALA A 114 -8.18 -8.32 25.52
N ASN A 115 -7.64 -7.29 24.85
CA ASN A 115 -6.71 -6.34 25.46
C ASN A 115 -7.40 -5.47 26.52
N GLU A 116 -8.69 -5.19 26.34
CA GLU A 116 -9.55 -4.44 27.26
C GLU A 116 -9.68 -5.11 28.64
N LEU A 117 -9.40 -6.41 28.74
CA LEU A 117 -9.47 -7.17 30.00
C LEU A 117 -8.67 -6.51 31.13
N HIS A 118 -7.49 -5.99 30.82
CA HIS A 118 -6.60 -5.34 31.79
C HIS A 118 -7.12 -3.95 32.19
N GLU A 119 -7.76 -3.22 31.27
CA GLU A 119 -8.39 -1.94 31.58
C GLU A 119 -9.63 -2.14 32.45
N ALA A 120 -10.54 -3.04 32.07
CA ALA A 120 -11.74 -3.35 32.84
C ALA A 120 -11.40 -3.81 34.28
N ALA A 121 -10.36 -4.64 34.44
CA ALA A 121 -9.87 -5.09 35.75
C ALA A 121 -9.24 -3.97 36.58
N TRP A 122 -8.55 -3.01 35.96
CA TRP A 122 -8.05 -1.81 36.61
C TRP A 122 -9.20 -0.86 36.98
N ALA A 123 -10.12 -0.58 36.07
CA ALA A 123 -11.24 0.36 36.25
C ALA A 123 -12.11 -0.04 37.44
N ILE A 124 -12.52 -1.31 37.56
CA ILE A 124 -13.29 -1.77 38.72
C ILE A 124 -12.50 -1.67 40.03
N THR A 125 -11.18 -1.89 39.99
CA THR A 125 -10.31 -1.81 41.18
C THR A 125 -10.09 -0.35 41.60
N ALA A 126 -9.94 0.58 40.65
CA ALA A 126 -9.79 2.01 40.90
C ALA A 126 -11.11 2.62 41.42
N LEU A 127 -12.25 2.26 40.82
CA LEU A 127 -13.58 2.62 41.32
C LEU A 127 -13.81 2.08 42.74
N HIS A 128 -13.51 0.81 42.99
CA HIS A 128 -13.65 0.19 44.31
C HIS A 128 -12.77 0.86 45.38
N GLY A 129 -11.52 1.18 45.05
CA GLY A 129 -10.60 1.85 45.96
C GLY A 129 -11.05 3.24 46.42
N GLN A 130 -12.01 3.86 45.73
CA GLN A 130 -12.53 5.20 46.01
C GLN A 130 -14.05 5.23 46.24
N ILE A 131 -14.63 4.08 46.59
CA ILE A 131 -16.07 3.88 46.86
C ILE A 131 -16.69 4.79 47.94
N GLU A 132 -15.86 5.45 48.75
CA GLU A 132 -16.29 6.40 49.78
C GLU A 132 -16.51 7.82 49.23
N HIS A 133 -15.86 8.17 48.11
CA HIS A 133 -15.96 9.49 47.46
C HIS A 133 -17.07 9.56 46.39
N PHE A 134 -17.86 8.50 46.21
CA PHE A 134 -18.93 8.47 45.23
C PHE A 134 -20.09 9.40 45.63
N GLY A 135 -20.35 10.44 44.82
CA GLY A 135 -21.51 11.32 45.02
C GLY A 135 -22.86 10.62 44.85
N VAL A 136 -22.92 9.57 44.03
CA VAL A 136 -24.11 8.73 43.75
C VAL A 136 -23.73 7.25 43.66
N PRO A 137 -24.66 6.31 43.89
CA PRO A 137 -24.41 4.88 43.69
C PRO A 137 -24.14 4.57 42.22
N LYS A 138 -23.02 3.90 41.93
CA LYS A 138 -22.61 3.51 40.58
C LYS A 138 -22.97 2.06 40.24
N ILE A 139 -23.30 1.80 38.98
CA ILE A 139 -23.46 0.45 38.42
C ILE A 139 -22.25 0.15 37.53
N PHE A 140 -21.63 -1.01 37.70
CA PHE A 140 -20.59 -1.53 36.80
C PHE A 140 -21.07 -2.83 36.16
N ILE A 141 -21.12 -2.89 34.84
CA ILE A 141 -21.56 -4.04 34.05
C ILE A 141 -20.37 -4.52 33.21
N LEU A 142 -19.93 -5.77 33.42
CA LEU A 142 -18.93 -6.41 32.58
C LEU A 142 -19.64 -7.33 31.57
N VAL A 143 -19.52 -7.04 30.27
CA VAL A 143 -20.04 -7.89 29.19
C VAL A 143 -18.92 -8.79 28.70
N THR A 144 -19.17 -10.10 28.72
CA THR A 144 -18.16 -11.17 28.56
C THR A 144 -18.64 -12.26 27.60
N PRO A 145 -17.75 -12.99 26.91
CA PRO A 145 -18.17 -14.06 26.02
C PRO A 145 -18.32 -15.41 26.75
N LEU A 146 -19.23 -16.28 26.28
CA LEU A 146 -19.43 -17.64 26.81
C LEU A 146 -18.20 -18.59 26.76
N MET A 147 -17.06 -18.15 26.23
CA MET A 147 -15.80 -18.92 26.27
C MET A 147 -15.28 -19.20 27.68
N THR A 148 -15.74 -18.46 28.71
CA THR A 148 -15.47 -18.83 30.11
C THR A 148 -16.22 -20.07 30.59
N TRP A 149 -17.08 -20.65 29.74
CA TRP A 149 -17.84 -21.87 29.96
C TRP A 149 -17.56 -22.99 28.95
N ALA A 150 -16.79 -22.75 27.88
CA ALA A 150 -16.66 -23.66 26.73
C ALA A 150 -16.13 -25.08 27.01
N LEU A 151 -15.52 -25.35 28.17
CA LEU A 151 -15.09 -26.70 28.59
C LEU A 151 -15.90 -27.27 29.77
N THR A 152 -17.04 -26.64 30.09
CA THR A 152 -17.96 -27.11 31.13
C THR A 152 -18.63 -28.39 30.64
N ARG A 153 -18.58 -29.46 31.45
CA ARG A 153 -19.21 -30.72 31.09
C ARG A 153 -20.72 -30.59 31.26
N GLN A 154 -21.45 -30.83 30.18
CA GLN A 154 -22.88 -31.16 30.23
C GLN A 154 -23.07 -32.46 31.01
N ASP A 155 -24.27 -32.67 31.57
CA ASP A 155 -24.52 -33.82 32.42
C ASP A 155 -24.47 -35.14 31.65
N GLN A 156 -23.96 -36.18 32.31
CA GLN A 156 -23.73 -37.48 31.68
C GLN A 156 -25.02 -38.30 31.52
N ASP A 157 -26.01 -38.01 32.36
CA ASP A 157 -27.31 -38.68 32.38
C ASP A 157 -28.35 -37.98 31.47
N ASP A 158 -28.15 -36.69 31.18
CA ASP A 158 -28.94 -35.91 30.20
C ASP A 158 -28.01 -34.94 29.42
N PRO A 159 -27.53 -35.35 28.23
CA PRO A 159 -26.69 -34.50 27.39
C PRO A 159 -27.48 -33.42 26.63
N ASP A 160 -28.81 -33.43 26.69
CA ASP A 160 -29.66 -32.43 26.05
C ASP A 160 -29.94 -31.22 26.97
N MET A 161 -29.75 -31.38 28.29
CA MET A 161 -29.94 -30.35 29.31
C MET A 161 -29.03 -29.11 29.07
N PRO A 162 -29.61 -27.89 29.01
CA PRO A 162 -28.84 -26.66 28.87
C PRO A 162 -28.18 -26.25 30.20
N LEU A 163 -27.04 -25.57 30.11
CA LEU A 163 -26.42 -24.91 31.25
C LEU A 163 -27.17 -23.62 31.57
N THR A 164 -27.39 -23.35 32.86
CA THR A 164 -27.96 -22.10 33.37
C THR A 164 -26.96 -21.36 34.27
N GLU A 165 -27.30 -20.18 34.75
CA GLU A 165 -26.41 -19.43 35.66
C GLU A 165 -26.18 -20.14 37.01
N ASP A 166 -27.05 -21.05 37.41
CA ASP A 166 -26.91 -21.87 38.63
C ASP A 166 -25.67 -22.80 38.58
N ASP A 167 -25.28 -23.25 37.38
CA ASP A 167 -24.11 -24.10 37.15
C ASP A 167 -22.76 -23.36 37.32
N PHE A 168 -22.75 -22.09 37.73
CA PHE A 168 -21.54 -21.24 37.87
C PHE A 168 -20.40 -21.91 38.66
N ARG A 169 -20.71 -22.79 39.61
CA ARG A 169 -19.72 -23.55 40.39
C ARG A 169 -19.04 -24.68 39.61
N ARG A 170 -19.70 -25.24 38.60
CA ARG A 170 -19.21 -26.33 37.74
C ARG A 170 -18.39 -25.82 36.55
N ARG A 171 -18.56 -24.53 36.21
CA ARG A 171 -17.94 -23.84 35.08
C ARG A 171 -16.46 -24.14 34.87
N ARG A 172 -16.10 -24.41 33.60
CA ARG A 172 -14.70 -24.57 33.15
C ARG A 172 -14.42 -23.69 31.91
N PRO A 173 -13.54 -22.68 32.02
CA PRO A 173 -13.16 -21.85 30.88
C PRO A 173 -12.23 -22.58 29.92
N HIS A 174 -12.27 -22.18 28.65
CA HIS A 174 -11.22 -22.52 27.68
C HIS A 174 -9.84 -22.01 28.18
N PRO A 175 -8.71 -22.68 27.90
CA PRO A 175 -7.40 -22.31 28.47
C PRO A 175 -7.01 -20.85 28.22
N ASN A 176 -7.30 -20.33 27.01
CA ASN A 176 -7.01 -18.96 26.60
C ASN A 176 -7.83 -17.91 27.37
N TYR A 177 -8.96 -18.30 27.98
CA TYR A 177 -9.92 -17.41 28.63
C TYR A 177 -9.93 -17.56 30.17
N ARG A 178 -8.87 -18.17 30.74
CA ARG A 178 -8.74 -18.35 32.20
C ARG A 178 -8.62 -17.04 32.97
N GLU A 179 -7.92 -16.05 32.41
CA GLU A 179 -7.75 -14.73 33.02
C GLU A 179 -9.06 -13.95 33.03
N LEU A 180 -9.83 -14.03 31.93
CA LEU A 180 -11.19 -13.47 31.84
C LEU A 180 -12.10 -14.06 32.93
N SER A 181 -12.05 -15.39 33.12
CA SER A 181 -12.74 -16.08 34.21
C SER A 181 -12.31 -15.66 35.62
N ALA A 182 -11.12 -15.08 35.78
CA ALA A 182 -10.63 -14.54 37.05
C ALA A 182 -11.07 -13.08 37.26
N VAL A 183 -11.13 -12.26 36.20
CA VAL A 183 -11.64 -10.88 36.25
C VAL A 183 -13.14 -10.85 36.55
N GLU A 184 -13.96 -11.69 35.93
CA GLU A 184 -15.39 -11.85 36.29
C GLU A 184 -15.57 -12.14 37.79
N LYS A 185 -14.78 -13.08 38.34
CA LYS A 185 -14.80 -13.41 39.77
C LYS A 185 -14.31 -12.25 40.65
N ASN A 186 -13.39 -11.42 40.15
CA ASN A 186 -12.96 -10.22 40.85
C ASN A 186 -14.08 -9.17 40.89
N VAL A 187 -14.74 -8.89 39.76
CA VAL A 187 -15.89 -7.98 39.67
C VAL A 187 -16.99 -8.40 40.65
N LEU A 188 -17.44 -9.66 40.58
CA LEU A 188 -18.43 -10.24 41.49
C LEU A 188 -18.03 -10.23 42.98
N ARG A 189 -16.72 -10.22 43.28
CA ARG A 189 -16.19 -10.12 44.64
C ARG A 189 -16.22 -8.67 45.14
N LEU A 190 -15.83 -7.71 44.31
CA LEU A 190 -15.76 -6.29 44.70
C LEU A 190 -17.15 -5.70 44.95
N GLY A 191 -18.17 -6.03 44.15
CA GLY A 191 -19.55 -5.58 44.37
C GLY A 191 -20.23 -6.12 45.64
N LYS A 192 -19.67 -7.15 46.28
CA LYS A 192 -20.19 -7.67 47.57
C LYS A 192 -19.75 -6.84 48.79
N THR A 193 -18.84 -5.87 48.62
CA THR A 193 -18.25 -5.13 49.75
C THR A 193 -19.13 -4.00 50.29
N LYS A 194 -19.64 -3.12 49.41
CA LYS A 194 -20.59 -2.04 49.76
C LYS A 194 -21.64 -1.87 48.65
N LYS A 195 -22.59 -2.81 48.56
CA LYS A 195 -23.65 -2.84 47.54
C LYS A 195 -24.54 -1.58 47.49
N SER A 196 -24.53 -0.74 48.53
CA SER A 196 -25.24 0.56 48.54
C SER A 196 -24.52 1.69 47.79
N ARG A 197 -23.26 1.50 47.39
CA ARG A 197 -22.44 2.50 46.67
C ARG A 197 -21.96 1.99 45.31
N LEU A 198 -21.63 0.71 45.20
CA LEU A 198 -21.20 0.08 43.95
C LEU A 198 -21.91 -1.25 43.77
N THR A 199 -22.70 -1.37 42.71
CA THR A 199 -23.30 -2.64 42.30
C THR A 199 -22.60 -3.14 41.05
N THR A 200 -22.21 -4.41 41.04
CA THR A 200 -21.49 -5.03 39.91
C THR A 200 -22.29 -6.16 39.30
N TYR A 201 -22.39 -6.18 37.98
CA TYR A 201 -23.02 -7.22 37.19
C TYR A 201 -22.03 -7.80 36.18
N VAL A 202 -22.16 -9.10 35.90
CA VAL A 202 -21.46 -9.77 34.80
C VAL A 202 -22.51 -10.37 33.88
N VAL A 203 -22.51 -9.94 32.62
CA VAL A 203 -23.39 -10.46 31.57
C VAL A 203 -22.52 -11.30 30.64
N THR A 204 -22.89 -12.56 30.44
CA THR A 204 -22.16 -13.46 29.52
C THR A 204 -23.00 -13.64 28.26
N SER A 205 -22.58 -13.04 27.16
CA SER A 205 -23.34 -13.09 25.90
C SER A 205 -23.05 -14.35 25.09
N GLY A 206 -24.05 -14.78 24.34
CA GLY A 206 -23.86 -15.59 23.14
C GLY A 206 -23.05 -14.87 22.07
N LEU A 207 -22.87 -15.55 20.93
CA LEU A 207 -22.35 -14.95 19.71
C LEU A 207 -23.34 -13.91 19.18
N GLN A 208 -22.85 -12.68 19.05
CA GLN A 208 -23.68 -11.51 18.77
C GLN A 208 -23.95 -11.39 17.26
N TYR A 209 -25.19 -11.08 16.90
CA TYR A 209 -25.63 -10.88 15.51
C TYR A 209 -26.65 -9.73 15.37
N GLY A 210 -27.06 -9.44 14.13
CA GLY A 210 -27.93 -8.32 13.79
C GLY A 210 -27.15 -7.12 13.25
N ARG A 211 -27.83 -6.11 12.70
CA ARG A 211 -27.28 -4.77 12.41
C ARG A 211 -25.86 -4.74 11.77
N GLY A 212 -25.57 -5.49 10.70
CA GLY A 212 -24.23 -5.50 10.08
C GLY A 212 -23.27 -6.60 10.57
N GLU A 213 -23.80 -7.51 11.38
CA GLU A 213 -23.48 -8.94 11.60
C GLU A 213 -22.05 -9.42 11.90
N GLY A 214 -21.16 -8.54 12.38
CA GLY A 214 -20.04 -8.91 13.26
C GLY A 214 -19.27 -10.17 12.82
N ILE A 215 -19.29 -11.23 13.65
CA ILE A 215 -18.56 -12.49 13.37
C ILE A 215 -19.13 -13.30 12.18
N PHE A 216 -20.40 -13.10 11.83
CA PHE A 216 -21.04 -13.77 10.70
C PHE A 216 -20.82 -13.03 9.36
N HIS A 217 -20.30 -11.80 9.40
CA HIS A 217 -20.09 -10.95 8.23
C HIS A 217 -19.39 -11.65 7.05
N PRO A 218 -18.29 -12.42 7.23
CA PRO A 218 -17.64 -13.09 6.11
C PRO A 218 -18.55 -14.07 5.36
N PHE A 219 -19.51 -14.71 6.05
CA PHE A 219 -20.46 -15.63 5.41
C PHE A 219 -21.56 -14.90 4.65
N PHE A 220 -22.08 -13.79 5.19
CA PHE A 220 -23.02 -12.93 4.48
C PHE A 220 -22.38 -12.30 3.22
N LYS A 221 -21.13 -11.85 3.34
CA LYS A 221 -20.34 -11.33 2.21
C LYS A 221 -20.08 -12.40 1.15
N MET A 222 -19.67 -13.62 1.54
CA MET A 222 -19.49 -14.74 0.60
C MET A 222 -20.81 -15.13 -0.08
N ALA A 223 -21.94 -15.09 0.63
CA ALA A 223 -23.26 -15.38 0.06
C ALA A 223 -23.64 -14.34 -1.01
N TRP A 224 -23.57 -13.06 -0.66
CA TRP A 224 -24.00 -11.94 -1.51
C TRP A 224 -23.12 -11.73 -2.75
N VAL A 225 -21.80 -11.88 -2.61
CA VAL A 225 -20.84 -11.63 -3.70
C VAL A 225 -20.82 -12.75 -4.74
N GLY A 226 -21.41 -13.92 -4.45
CA GLY A 226 -21.59 -15.00 -5.45
C GLY A 226 -20.31 -15.65 -6.00
N GLU A 227 -19.12 -15.20 -5.59
CA GLU A 227 -17.81 -15.69 -6.08
C GLU A 227 -17.57 -17.17 -5.79
N MET A 228 -18.27 -17.76 -4.80
CA MET A 228 -18.22 -19.19 -4.51
C MET A 228 -19.61 -19.82 -4.59
N ASP A 229 -19.73 -20.87 -5.40
CA ASP A 229 -20.96 -21.67 -5.52
C ASP A 229 -21.39 -22.34 -4.20
N LYS A 230 -20.49 -22.45 -3.22
CA LYS A 230 -20.77 -23.05 -1.90
C LYS A 230 -20.13 -22.25 -0.78
N ILE A 231 -20.88 -22.04 0.31
CA ILE A 231 -20.38 -21.34 1.50
C ILE A 231 -19.67 -22.34 2.43
N PRO A 232 -18.44 -22.03 2.92
CA PRO A 232 -17.70 -22.92 3.80
C PRO A 232 -18.28 -22.94 5.23
N ILE A 233 -18.41 -24.13 5.81
CA ILE A 233 -18.70 -24.39 7.21
C ILE A 233 -17.39 -24.87 7.86
N TYR A 234 -16.76 -24.04 8.69
CA TYR A 234 -15.48 -24.38 9.31
C TYR A 234 -15.67 -25.33 10.51
N GLY A 235 -14.99 -26.48 10.50
CA GLY A 235 -15.14 -27.53 11.52
C GLY A 235 -16.11 -28.62 11.07
N THR A 236 -16.86 -29.23 12.00
CA THR A 236 -17.89 -30.24 11.66
C THR A 236 -19.26 -29.63 11.37
N GLY A 237 -19.51 -28.40 11.82
CA GLY A 237 -20.80 -27.73 11.74
C GLY A 237 -21.88 -28.28 12.70
N THR A 238 -21.62 -29.38 13.40
CA THR A 238 -22.55 -30.08 14.30
C THR A 238 -22.56 -29.51 15.72
N ASN A 239 -21.80 -28.45 15.97
CA ASN A 239 -21.70 -27.82 17.28
C ASN A 239 -22.88 -26.87 17.51
N MET A 240 -23.41 -26.88 18.72
CA MET A 240 -24.47 -25.98 19.18
C MET A 240 -23.86 -24.62 19.52
N VAL A 241 -24.39 -23.57 18.91
CA VAL A 241 -23.84 -22.22 18.97
C VAL A 241 -24.85 -21.29 19.65
N PRO A 242 -24.66 -20.92 20.93
CA PRO A 242 -25.54 -19.95 21.58
C PRO A 242 -25.34 -18.57 20.97
N THR A 243 -26.42 -17.97 20.48
CA THR A 243 -26.42 -16.65 19.83
C THR A 243 -27.25 -15.64 20.61
N ILE A 244 -27.12 -14.34 20.29
CA ILE A 244 -28.04 -13.29 20.74
C ILE A 244 -28.02 -12.10 19.76
N HIS A 245 -29.19 -11.49 19.49
CA HIS A 245 -29.25 -10.26 18.70
C HIS A 245 -28.69 -9.07 19.51
N ILE A 246 -27.96 -8.15 18.86
CA ILE A 246 -27.27 -7.07 19.56
C ILE A 246 -28.23 -6.09 20.27
N ASN A 247 -29.45 -5.90 19.74
CA ASN A 247 -30.48 -5.10 20.41
C ASN A 247 -31.05 -5.84 21.64
N ASP A 248 -31.18 -7.17 21.59
CA ASP A 248 -31.64 -7.98 22.73
C ASP A 248 -30.62 -7.92 23.88
N LEU A 249 -29.32 -7.97 23.56
CA LEU A 249 -28.24 -7.77 24.53
C LEU A 249 -28.30 -6.36 25.14
N ALA A 250 -28.56 -5.33 24.33
CA ALA A 250 -28.73 -3.96 24.83
C ALA A 250 -29.98 -3.81 25.72
N GLY A 251 -31.10 -4.46 25.37
CA GLY A 251 -32.32 -4.52 26.18
C GLY A 251 -32.14 -5.23 27.53
N VAL A 252 -31.32 -6.30 27.58
CA VAL A 252 -30.87 -6.93 28.84
C VAL A 252 -30.07 -5.95 29.69
N ILE A 253 -29.15 -5.19 29.09
CA ILE A 253 -28.32 -4.19 29.79
C ILE A 253 -29.19 -3.04 30.34
N GLN A 254 -30.13 -2.50 29.55
CA GLN A 254 -31.11 -1.50 29.98
C GLN A 254 -31.92 -2.02 31.19
N ASN A 255 -32.47 -3.22 31.07
CA ASN A 255 -33.25 -3.85 32.12
C ASN A 255 -32.45 -4.01 33.43
N ILE A 256 -31.17 -4.39 33.37
CA ILE A 256 -30.27 -4.47 34.55
C ILE A 256 -30.04 -3.10 35.19
N ILE A 257 -29.88 -2.04 34.38
CA ILE A 257 -29.65 -0.66 34.83
C ILE A 257 -30.85 -0.09 35.60
N ASP A 258 -32.06 -0.46 35.17
CA ASP A 258 -33.32 0.05 35.74
C ASP A 258 -33.82 -0.82 36.91
N HIS A 259 -33.97 -2.13 36.71
CA HIS A 259 -34.50 -3.05 37.72
C HIS A 259 -33.53 -3.35 38.87
N LYS A 260 -32.21 -3.24 38.63
CA LYS A 260 -31.13 -3.56 39.59
C LYS A 260 -31.35 -4.92 40.30
N PRO A 261 -31.38 -6.03 39.54
CA PRO A 261 -31.72 -7.36 40.06
C PRO A 261 -30.79 -7.83 41.19
N LYS A 262 -31.24 -8.84 41.95
CA LYS A 262 -30.53 -9.35 43.13
C LYS A 262 -29.30 -10.16 42.72
N GLU A 263 -29.51 -10.99 41.71
CA GLU A 263 -28.58 -11.81 40.96
C GLU A 263 -27.52 -10.90 40.33
N SER A 264 -26.26 -11.34 40.26
CA SER A 264 -25.14 -10.50 39.79
C SER A 264 -24.44 -11.07 38.56
N PHE A 265 -24.94 -12.18 38.03
CA PHE A 265 -24.38 -12.92 36.91
C PHE A 265 -25.55 -13.39 36.02
N PHE A 266 -25.47 -13.12 34.72
CA PHE A 266 -26.54 -13.40 33.75
C PHE A 266 -25.96 -14.05 32.49
N PHE A 267 -26.73 -14.94 31.87
CA PHE A 267 -26.56 -15.31 30.47
C PHE A 267 -27.46 -14.44 29.60
N ALA A 268 -26.91 -13.97 28.49
CA ALA A 268 -27.65 -13.25 27.46
C ALA A 268 -27.54 -14.07 26.16
N VAL A 269 -28.50 -14.98 25.98
CA VAL A 269 -28.64 -15.88 24.83
C VAL A 269 -30.10 -15.92 24.40
N ASP A 270 -30.34 -16.08 23.09
CA ASP A 270 -31.66 -16.37 22.53
C ASP A 270 -32.12 -17.81 22.86
N ASN A 271 -33.37 -18.14 22.53
CA ASN A 271 -33.96 -19.45 22.84
C ASN A 271 -33.59 -20.53 21.81
N SER A 272 -32.73 -20.23 20.85
CA SER A 272 -32.52 -21.09 19.69
C SER A 272 -31.59 -22.28 19.97
N LYS A 273 -31.82 -23.35 19.22
CA LYS A 273 -31.08 -24.62 19.32
C LYS A 273 -30.43 -24.97 18.00
N ASN A 274 -29.91 -23.95 17.33
CA ASN A 274 -29.32 -24.06 16.00
C ASN A 274 -27.88 -24.57 16.09
N THR A 275 -27.50 -25.46 15.17
CA THR A 275 -26.07 -25.77 14.96
C THR A 275 -25.42 -24.71 14.08
N LEU A 276 -24.09 -24.62 14.10
CA LEU A 276 -23.35 -23.77 13.15
C LEU A 276 -23.76 -24.07 11.70
N LYS A 277 -24.00 -25.34 11.35
CA LYS A 277 -24.45 -25.75 10.02
C LYS A 277 -25.82 -25.18 9.67
N ASP A 278 -26.76 -25.11 10.61
CA ASP A 278 -28.10 -24.58 10.36
C ASP A 278 -28.05 -23.07 10.11
N ILE A 279 -27.25 -22.35 10.91
CA ILE A 279 -26.98 -20.90 10.73
C ILE A 279 -26.38 -20.63 9.34
N ILE A 280 -25.28 -21.30 8.97
CA ILE A 280 -24.62 -21.08 7.68
C ILE A 280 -25.50 -21.52 6.50
N LYS A 281 -26.32 -22.57 6.67
CA LYS A 281 -27.28 -22.99 5.66
C LYS A 281 -28.43 -21.98 5.50
N ALA A 282 -28.92 -21.38 6.58
CA ALA A 282 -29.94 -20.32 6.51
C ALA A 282 -29.41 -19.09 5.76
N ILE A 283 -28.19 -18.64 6.06
CA ILE A 283 -27.50 -17.58 5.31
C ILE A 283 -27.39 -17.95 3.82
N SER A 284 -26.88 -19.15 3.53
CA SER A 284 -26.70 -19.62 2.16
C SER A 284 -28.00 -19.70 1.36
N LEU A 285 -29.12 -20.09 2.00
CA LEU A 285 -30.42 -20.25 1.35
C LEU A 285 -31.11 -18.92 1.01
N HIS A 286 -30.95 -17.89 1.85
CA HIS A 286 -31.67 -16.62 1.70
C HIS A 286 -30.84 -15.51 1.03
N LEU A 287 -29.51 -15.64 0.98
CA LEU A 287 -28.59 -14.65 0.37
C LEU A 287 -27.79 -15.19 -0.82
N GLY A 288 -27.76 -16.51 -1.05
CA GLY A 288 -26.88 -17.13 -2.04
C GLY A 288 -27.45 -18.41 -2.66
N SER A 289 -26.59 -19.35 -3.03
CA SER A 289 -26.93 -20.54 -3.80
C SER A 289 -27.65 -21.68 -3.04
N GLY A 290 -27.86 -21.54 -1.73
CA GLY A 290 -28.31 -22.63 -0.84
C GLY A 290 -27.30 -23.76 -0.60
N LYS A 291 -26.14 -23.76 -1.26
CA LYS A 291 -25.12 -24.83 -1.14
C LYS A 291 -24.06 -24.48 -0.10
N THR A 292 -23.65 -25.51 0.66
CA THR A 292 -22.62 -25.39 1.71
C THR A 292 -21.59 -26.52 1.60
N GLU A 293 -20.37 -26.28 2.07
CA GLU A 293 -19.27 -27.26 2.09
C GLU A 293 -18.57 -27.29 3.45
N VAL A 294 -18.23 -28.49 3.94
CA VAL A 294 -17.59 -28.65 5.26
C VAL A 294 -16.08 -28.58 5.11
N VAL A 295 -15.44 -27.62 5.80
CA VAL A 295 -14.01 -27.32 5.67
C VAL A 295 -13.27 -27.67 6.97
N PRO A 296 -12.22 -28.54 6.92
CA PRO A 296 -11.41 -28.88 8.09
C PRO A 296 -10.75 -27.67 8.76
N LYS A 297 -10.46 -27.76 10.06
CA LYS A 297 -9.90 -26.63 10.85
C LYS A 297 -8.54 -26.17 10.33
N GLU A 298 -7.73 -27.10 9.83
CA GLU A 298 -6.42 -26.82 9.25
C GLU A 298 -6.55 -26.00 7.96
N ALA A 299 -7.54 -26.32 7.12
CA ALA A 299 -7.84 -25.58 5.90
C ALA A 299 -8.47 -24.20 6.21
N ALA A 300 -9.32 -24.11 7.25
CA ALA A 300 -9.88 -22.85 7.72
C ALA A 300 -8.80 -21.84 8.14
N LEU A 301 -7.76 -22.31 8.86
CA LEU A 301 -6.61 -21.49 9.26
C LEU A 301 -5.75 -21.04 8.07
N GLN A 302 -5.64 -21.86 7.02
CA GLN A 302 -4.94 -21.51 5.78
C GLN A 302 -5.70 -20.47 4.94
N ALA A 303 -7.04 -20.51 4.94
CA ALA A 303 -7.88 -19.59 4.20
C ALA A 303 -7.80 -18.14 4.69
N LYS A 304 -7.41 -17.91 5.96
CA LYS A 304 -7.23 -16.57 6.59
C LYS A 304 -8.46 -15.64 6.55
N VAL A 305 -9.65 -16.17 6.24
CA VAL A 305 -10.92 -15.43 6.22
C VAL A 305 -11.33 -14.96 7.63
N LEU A 306 -11.01 -15.76 8.65
CA LEU A 306 -11.27 -15.48 10.06
C LEU A 306 -9.97 -15.55 10.87
N THR A 307 -9.92 -14.84 11.98
CA THR A 307 -8.85 -14.95 12.98
C THR A 307 -8.94 -16.27 13.76
N PRO A 308 -7.85 -16.72 14.40
CA PRO A 308 -7.89 -17.90 15.27
C PRO A 308 -8.90 -17.77 16.43
N ALA A 309 -9.11 -16.56 16.97
CA ALA A 309 -10.06 -16.30 18.04
C ALA A 309 -11.52 -16.44 17.56
N GLU A 310 -11.86 -15.88 16.39
CA GLU A 310 -13.18 -16.07 15.77
C GLU A 310 -13.46 -17.53 15.42
N LEU A 311 -12.44 -18.27 14.95
CA LEU A 311 -12.54 -19.70 14.74
C LEU A 311 -12.74 -20.48 16.06
N GLU A 312 -12.14 -20.06 17.18
CA GLU A 312 -12.43 -20.63 18.50
C GLU A 312 -13.89 -20.35 18.92
N TYR A 313 -14.37 -19.12 18.75
CA TYR A 313 -15.75 -18.74 19.04
C TYR A 313 -16.78 -19.53 18.21
N LEU A 314 -16.62 -19.63 16.89
CA LEU A 314 -17.52 -20.41 16.03
C LEU A 314 -17.47 -21.92 16.28
N ASN A 315 -16.41 -22.42 16.90
CA ASN A 315 -16.28 -23.83 17.29
C ASN A 315 -16.77 -24.12 18.72
N ILE A 316 -17.38 -23.15 19.42
CA ILE A 316 -18.05 -23.42 20.69
C ILE A 316 -19.14 -24.48 20.48
N ASN A 317 -19.22 -25.44 21.41
CA ASN A 317 -20.28 -26.43 21.44
C ASN A 317 -20.91 -26.39 22.83
N LEU A 318 -21.89 -25.52 23.00
CA LEU A 318 -22.53 -25.27 24.29
C LEU A 318 -24.03 -25.15 24.09
N ARG A 319 -24.81 -25.70 25.04
CA ARG A 319 -26.22 -25.36 25.20
C ARG A 319 -26.33 -24.52 26.45
N ALA A 320 -26.83 -23.30 26.31
CA ALA A 320 -26.99 -22.35 27.40
C ALA A 320 -28.43 -21.81 27.37
N GLU A 321 -28.96 -21.47 28.54
CA GLU A 321 -30.30 -20.89 28.67
C GLU A 321 -30.29 -19.74 29.67
N ALA A 322 -30.85 -18.60 29.27
CA ALA A 322 -30.90 -17.36 30.04
C ALA A 322 -32.04 -17.39 31.09
N SER A 323 -32.05 -18.39 31.97
CA SER A 323 -33.13 -18.59 32.94
C SER A 323 -33.26 -17.40 33.90
N SER A 324 -32.15 -16.78 34.30
CA SER A 324 -32.17 -15.61 35.18
C SER A 324 -32.77 -14.38 34.47
N VAL A 325 -32.46 -14.15 33.20
CA VAL A 325 -33.04 -13.04 32.42
C VAL A 325 -34.55 -13.21 32.27
N ARG A 326 -35.02 -14.34 31.75
CA ARG A 326 -36.47 -14.56 31.51
C ARG A 326 -37.32 -14.49 32.78
N ASN A 327 -36.76 -14.88 33.94
CA ASN A 327 -37.50 -14.91 35.21
C ASN A 327 -37.42 -13.60 36.02
N SER A 328 -36.51 -12.67 35.69
CA SER A 328 -36.27 -11.47 36.51
C SER A 328 -36.29 -10.13 35.78
N LEU A 329 -36.26 -10.12 34.45
CA LEU A 329 -36.21 -8.92 33.61
C LEU A 329 -37.34 -8.95 32.55
N ASN A 330 -37.92 -7.79 32.24
CA ASN A 330 -38.96 -7.65 31.22
C ASN A 330 -38.33 -7.15 29.90
N VAL A 331 -37.63 -8.06 29.20
CA VAL A 331 -36.93 -7.74 27.94
C VAL A 331 -37.89 -7.86 26.77
N GLN A 332 -38.04 -6.78 25.99
CA GLN A 332 -38.67 -6.83 24.67
C GLN A 332 -37.68 -7.45 23.69
N TRP A 333 -37.93 -8.69 23.27
CA TRP A 333 -37.04 -9.42 22.36
C TRP A 333 -37.36 -9.11 20.90
N ALA A 334 -36.36 -8.67 20.15
CA ALA A 334 -36.41 -8.55 18.69
C ALA A 334 -36.21 -9.90 18.00
N CYS A 335 -35.47 -10.84 18.60
CA CYS A 335 -35.20 -12.17 18.01
C CYS A 335 -35.22 -13.30 19.07
N GLU A 336 -36.29 -13.43 19.86
CA GLU A 336 -36.35 -14.46 20.93
C GLU A 336 -36.10 -15.89 20.42
N THR A 337 -36.68 -16.24 19.25
CA THR A 337 -36.50 -17.56 18.64
C THR A 337 -35.16 -17.71 17.89
N GLY A 338 -34.35 -16.66 17.89
CA GLY A 338 -32.96 -16.63 17.46
C GLY A 338 -32.74 -16.54 15.95
N PHE A 339 -31.48 -16.79 15.56
CA PHE A 339 -30.95 -16.43 14.25
C PHE A 339 -31.69 -17.02 13.04
N VAL A 340 -31.97 -18.32 13.03
CA VAL A 340 -32.46 -19.03 11.83
C VAL A 340 -33.90 -18.67 11.48
N GLU A 341 -34.77 -18.50 12.47
CA GLU A 341 -36.18 -18.13 12.24
C GLU A 341 -36.33 -16.65 11.84
N ASN A 342 -35.49 -15.77 12.39
CA ASN A 342 -35.54 -14.32 12.15
C ASN A 342 -34.62 -13.86 10.99
N ILE A 343 -34.16 -14.80 10.15
CA ILE A 343 -33.16 -14.56 9.09
C ILE A 343 -33.57 -13.45 8.11
N ASN A 344 -34.85 -13.33 7.77
CA ASN A 344 -35.35 -12.30 6.86
C ASN A 344 -35.22 -10.88 7.45
N LEU A 345 -35.49 -10.72 8.75
CA LEU A 345 -35.29 -9.46 9.47
C LEU A 345 -33.79 -9.12 9.52
N ILE A 346 -32.93 -10.09 9.84
CA ILE A 346 -31.47 -9.90 9.91
C ILE A 346 -30.92 -9.47 8.53
N ILE A 347 -31.42 -10.06 7.44
CA ILE A 347 -31.04 -9.70 6.06
C ILE A 347 -31.52 -8.28 5.71
N ALA A 348 -32.74 -7.89 6.11
CA ALA A 348 -33.24 -6.55 5.89
C ALA A 348 -32.44 -5.49 6.66
N GLU A 349 -32.12 -5.75 7.94
CA GLU A 349 -31.21 -4.92 8.74
C GLU A 349 -29.85 -4.77 8.06
N TYR A 350 -29.27 -5.89 7.59
CA TYR A 350 -27.97 -5.89 6.94
C TYR A 350 -27.93 -5.05 5.66
N LYS A 351 -28.87 -5.31 4.75
CA LYS A 351 -29.01 -4.55 3.49
C LYS A 351 -29.12 -3.06 3.78
N THR A 352 -29.91 -2.68 4.78
CA THR A 352 -30.11 -1.29 5.20
C THR A 352 -28.82 -0.65 5.74
N ILE A 353 -28.12 -1.34 6.66
CA ILE A 353 -26.87 -0.84 7.28
C ILE A 353 -25.74 -0.69 6.26
N ARG A 354 -25.59 -1.65 5.34
CA ARG A 354 -24.53 -1.65 4.31
C ARG A 354 -24.93 -0.98 2.98
N GLN A 355 -26.16 -0.44 2.88
CA GLN A 355 -26.72 0.16 1.66
C GLN A 355 -26.70 -0.77 0.42
N LEU A 356 -26.89 -2.07 0.64
CA LEU A 356 -26.86 -3.09 -0.41
C LEU A 356 -28.19 -3.12 -1.17
N LEU A 357 -28.15 -2.86 -2.48
CA LEU A 357 -29.30 -2.98 -3.37
C LEU A 357 -29.20 -4.28 -4.19
N PRO A 358 -30.18 -5.20 -4.09
CA PRO A 358 -30.20 -6.42 -4.89
C PRO A 358 -30.62 -6.12 -6.33
N ILE A 359 -29.71 -6.28 -7.29
CA ILE A 359 -30.01 -6.06 -8.72
C ILE A 359 -30.51 -7.36 -9.36
N LYS A 360 -31.65 -7.33 -10.04
CA LYS A 360 -32.19 -8.45 -10.84
C LYS A 360 -32.35 -8.07 -12.29
N ILE A 361 -31.64 -8.75 -13.19
CA ILE A 361 -31.63 -8.46 -14.64
C ILE A 361 -32.21 -9.64 -15.42
N CYS A 362 -33.24 -9.39 -16.22
CA CYS A 362 -33.80 -10.32 -17.20
C CYS A 362 -33.33 -9.92 -18.61
N VAL A 363 -32.86 -10.88 -19.42
CA VAL A 363 -32.41 -10.64 -20.81
C VAL A 363 -33.16 -11.55 -21.78
N LEU A 364 -33.99 -10.94 -22.62
CA LEU A 364 -34.88 -11.58 -23.60
C LEU A 364 -34.38 -11.33 -25.04
N GLY A 365 -35.05 -11.94 -26.02
CA GLY A 365 -34.74 -11.77 -27.45
C GLY A 365 -34.68 -13.07 -28.27
N PRO A 366 -34.49 -12.99 -29.59
CA PRO A 366 -34.56 -14.12 -30.52
C PRO A 366 -33.42 -15.15 -30.36
N PRO A 367 -33.51 -16.33 -31.00
CA PRO A 367 -32.39 -17.26 -31.08
C PRO A 367 -31.17 -16.63 -31.79
N ALA A 368 -29.95 -17.05 -31.40
CA ALA A 368 -28.66 -16.54 -31.91
C ALA A 368 -28.34 -15.04 -31.73
N VAL A 369 -29.19 -14.26 -31.04
CA VAL A 369 -28.95 -12.82 -30.76
C VAL A 369 -27.78 -12.53 -29.81
N GLY A 370 -27.30 -13.54 -29.07
CA GLY A 370 -26.21 -13.40 -28.09
C GLY A 370 -26.65 -13.29 -26.63
N LYS A 371 -27.95 -13.37 -26.32
CA LYS A 371 -28.50 -13.22 -24.95
C LYS A 371 -27.75 -14.01 -23.86
N SER A 372 -27.39 -15.28 -24.11
CA SER A 372 -26.63 -16.09 -23.14
C SER A 372 -25.21 -15.56 -22.90
N THR A 373 -24.55 -15.03 -23.94
CA THR A 373 -23.22 -14.42 -23.84
C THR A 373 -23.27 -13.10 -23.08
N VAL A 374 -24.28 -12.26 -23.37
CA VAL A 374 -24.51 -11.00 -22.66
C VAL A 374 -24.80 -11.27 -21.18
N ALA A 375 -25.75 -12.16 -20.87
CA ALA A 375 -26.10 -12.51 -19.49
C ALA A 375 -24.92 -13.13 -18.70
N GLN A 376 -24.07 -13.97 -19.32
CA GLN A 376 -22.86 -14.51 -18.70
C GLN A 376 -21.74 -13.46 -18.48
N LYS A 377 -21.75 -12.36 -19.23
CA LYS A 377 -20.80 -11.25 -19.02
C LYS A 377 -21.32 -10.26 -17.98
N LEU A 378 -22.61 -9.94 -18.01
CA LEU A 378 -23.27 -9.14 -16.98
C LEU A 378 -23.20 -9.82 -15.61
N SER A 379 -23.39 -11.14 -15.53
CA SER A 379 -23.26 -11.88 -14.27
C SER A 379 -21.85 -11.79 -13.69
N ARG A 380 -20.81 -11.83 -14.52
CA ARG A 380 -19.41 -11.62 -14.10
C ARG A 380 -19.10 -10.17 -13.74
N PHE A 381 -19.72 -9.20 -14.42
CA PHE A 381 -19.50 -7.76 -14.20
C PHE A 381 -20.14 -7.27 -12.90
N TYR A 382 -21.38 -7.68 -12.63
CA TYR A 382 -22.12 -7.36 -11.41
C TYR A 382 -21.95 -8.39 -10.28
N LYS A 383 -21.17 -9.45 -10.51
CA LYS A 383 -20.97 -10.60 -9.59
C LYS A 383 -22.27 -11.26 -9.11
N ILE A 384 -23.31 -11.25 -9.94
CA ILE A 384 -24.61 -11.87 -9.65
C ILE A 384 -24.69 -13.31 -10.19
N GLN A 385 -25.56 -14.12 -9.60
CA GLN A 385 -25.75 -15.50 -10.04
C GLN A 385 -26.35 -15.56 -11.47
N TYR A 386 -25.73 -16.36 -12.35
CA TYR A 386 -26.29 -16.68 -13.66
C TYR A 386 -27.27 -17.86 -13.55
N ILE A 387 -28.47 -17.70 -14.09
CA ILE A 387 -29.53 -18.72 -14.11
C ILE A 387 -29.98 -18.93 -15.56
N ASP A 388 -29.88 -20.16 -16.09
CA ASP A 388 -30.50 -20.52 -17.38
C ASP A 388 -31.92 -21.05 -17.14
N ILE A 389 -32.82 -20.77 -18.08
CA ILE A 389 -34.24 -21.17 -18.03
C ILE A 389 -34.37 -22.71 -17.95
N LYS A 390 -33.42 -23.45 -18.52
CA LYS A 390 -33.35 -24.91 -18.44
C LYS A 390 -33.14 -25.43 -17.02
N ASP A 391 -32.33 -24.72 -16.22
CA ASP A 391 -32.06 -25.09 -14.84
C ASP A 391 -33.32 -24.85 -13.99
N ILE A 392 -34.00 -23.72 -14.21
CA ILE A 392 -35.30 -23.39 -13.58
C ILE A 392 -36.35 -24.48 -13.85
N TYR A 393 -36.49 -24.96 -15.09
CA TYR A 393 -37.43 -26.06 -15.37
C TYR A 393 -37.05 -27.34 -14.61
N THR A 394 -35.76 -27.66 -14.55
CA THR A 394 -35.26 -28.88 -13.89
C THR A 394 -35.46 -28.84 -12.37
N GLU A 395 -35.39 -27.65 -11.77
CA GLU A 395 -35.70 -27.43 -10.34
C GLU A 395 -37.21 -27.35 -10.08
N LYS A 396 -37.97 -26.53 -10.81
CA LYS A 396 -39.44 -26.41 -10.61
C LYS A 396 -40.16 -27.74 -10.81
N ILE A 397 -39.72 -28.61 -11.72
CA ILE A 397 -40.28 -29.96 -11.89
C ILE A 397 -40.12 -30.86 -10.64
N LYS A 398 -39.17 -30.59 -9.73
CA LYS A 398 -39.11 -31.27 -8.42
C LYS A 398 -40.11 -30.74 -7.39
N TYR A 399 -40.54 -29.49 -7.50
CA TYR A 399 -41.35 -28.79 -6.49
C TYR A 399 -42.82 -28.58 -6.90
N LEU A 400 -43.19 -28.94 -8.14
CA LEU A 400 -44.59 -28.99 -8.60
C LEU A 400 -45.38 -30.11 -7.89
N GLY A 401 -45.78 -29.84 -6.65
CA GLY A 401 -46.56 -30.75 -5.82
C GLY A 401 -47.30 -30.15 -4.62
N ALA A 402 -46.83 -29.04 -4.02
CA ALA A 402 -47.45 -28.50 -2.79
C ALA A 402 -47.12 -27.01 -2.50
N GLU A 403 -47.88 -26.06 -3.04
CA GLU A 403 -47.92 -24.65 -2.58
C GLU A 403 -49.33 -24.07 -2.77
N ASN A 404 -49.81 -23.25 -1.82
CA ASN A 404 -51.15 -22.67 -1.84
C ASN A 404 -51.24 -21.41 -2.72
N GLU A 405 -52.44 -21.08 -3.22
CA GLU A 405 -52.65 -19.91 -4.10
C GLU A 405 -52.32 -18.56 -3.43
N THR A 406 -52.38 -18.47 -2.10
CA THR A 406 -52.04 -17.25 -1.36
C THR A 406 -50.53 -16.99 -1.34
N GLU A 407 -49.71 -18.04 -1.18
CA GLU A 407 -48.24 -17.95 -1.15
C GLU A 407 -47.67 -17.59 -2.53
N ARG A 408 -48.35 -18.01 -3.62
CA ARG A 408 -47.97 -17.67 -4.99
C ARG A 408 -47.97 -16.17 -5.24
N LYS A 409 -49.03 -15.46 -4.81
CA LYS A 409 -49.17 -14.02 -5.06
C LYS A 409 -48.15 -13.16 -4.32
N THR A 410 -47.70 -13.58 -3.13
CA THR A 410 -46.61 -12.91 -2.40
C THR A 410 -45.24 -13.22 -3.00
N ASN A 411 -45.02 -14.45 -3.47
CA ASN A 411 -43.77 -14.83 -4.12
C ASN A 411 -43.63 -14.19 -5.53
N GLU A 412 -44.73 -13.95 -6.23
CA GLU A 412 -44.75 -13.32 -7.57
C GLU A 412 -44.19 -11.89 -7.55
N THR A 413 -44.55 -11.07 -6.57
CA THR A 413 -44.00 -9.70 -6.44
C THR A 413 -42.56 -9.69 -5.92
N GLU A 414 -42.19 -10.61 -5.03
CA GLU A 414 -40.84 -10.67 -4.46
C GLU A 414 -39.80 -11.27 -5.44
N THR A 415 -40.23 -12.03 -6.46
CA THR A 415 -39.34 -12.65 -7.47
C THR A 415 -39.23 -11.90 -8.79
N ALA A 416 -40.03 -10.85 -9.02
CA ALA A 416 -39.97 -10.04 -10.24
C ALA A 416 -38.56 -9.44 -10.49
N PRO A 417 -38.11 -9.33 -11.77
CA PRO A 417 -36.88 -8.64 -12.14
C PRO A 417 -37.05 -7.12 -12.07
N GLU A 418 -35.96 -6.40 -11.79
CA GLU A 418 -35.95 -4.94 -11.70
C GLU A 418 -35.64 -4.30 -13.06
N TYR A 419 -34.76 -4.95 -13.84
CA TYR A 419 -34.38 -4.52 -15.19
C TYR A 419 -34.69 -5.62 -16.19
N ILE A 420 -35.36 -5.27 -17.29
CA ILE A 420 -35.74 -6.20 -18.36
C ILE A 420 -35.22 -5.63 -19.68
N PHE A 421 -34.37 -6.39 -20.36
CA PHE A 421 -33.78 -5.99 -21.64
C PHE A 421 -34.23 -6.93 -22.76
N SER A 422 -34.91 -6.41 -23.79
CA SER A 422 -35.15 -7.12 -25.04
C SER A 422 -34.03 -6.83 -26.02
N LEU A 423 -33.27 -7.85 -26.41
CA LEU A 423 -32.27 -7.74 -27.46
C LEU A 423 -32.92 -7.95 -28.82
N ASP A 424 -33.03 -6.91 -29.62
CA ASP A 424 -33.70 -6.94 -30.92
C ASP A 424 -32.70 -6.98 -32.08
N ALA A 425 -33.03 -7.77 -33.10
CA ALA A 425 -32.21 -7.94 -34.29
C ALA A 425 -33.05 -8.34 -35.50
N THR A 426 -32.60 -7.92 -36.68
CA THR A 426 -33.25 -8.27 -37.96
C THR A 426 -32.96 -9.72 -38.34
N ASP A 427 -33.91 -10.35 -39.03
CA ASP A 427 -33.77 -11.73 -39.51
C ASP A 427 -32.58 -11.92 -40.46
N GLU A 428 -32.20 -10.89 -41.22
CA GLU A 428 -31.02 -10.94 -42.08
C GLU A 428 -29.72 -10.88 -41.27
N PHE A 429 -29.65 -10.02 -40.25
CA PHE A 429 -28.53 -9.95 -39.33
C PHE A 429 -28.30 -11.28 -38.61
N LEU A 430 -29.36 -11.88 -38.05
CA LEU A 430 -29.26 -13.15 -37.33
C LEU A 430 -28.79 -14.29 -38.24
N LYS A 431 -29.26 -14.36 -39.49
CA LYS A 431 -28.79 -15.33 -40.49
C LYS A 431 -27.30 -15.15 -40.80
N ARG A 432 -26.84 -13.91 -41.03
CA ARG A 432 -25.42 -13.59 -41.26
C ARG A 432 -24.55 -13.93 -40.04
N ARG A 433 -25.03 -13.66 -38.82
CA ARG A 433 -24.31 -13.96 -37.57
C ARG A 433 -24.12 -15.47 -37.37
N VAL A 434 -25.15 -16.29 -37.64
CA VAL A 434 -25.04 -17.76 -37.57
C VAL A 434 -24.09 -18.32 -38.64
N LEU A 435 -24.11 -17.79 -39.86
CA LEU A 435 -23.19 -18.20 -40.93
C LEU A 435 -21.71 -17.90 -40.62
N ASN A 436 -21.44 -16.90 -39.78
CA ASN A 436 -20.09 -16.50 -39.37
C ASN A 436 -19.58 -17.23 -38.10
N LEU A 437 -20.36 -18.14 -37.50
CA LEU A 437 -19.94 -18.92 -36.34
C LEU A 437 -18.98 -20.05 -36.74
N PRO A 438 -17.98 -20.41 -35.90
CA PRO A 438 -17.19 -21.61 -36.09
C PRO A 438 -18.08 -22.87 -36.12
N GLU A 439 -17.80 -23.79 -37.04
CA GLU A 439 -18.59 -25.00 -37.27
C GLU A 439 -18.77 -25.85 -35.99
N SER A 440 -17.73 -25.95 -35.17
CA SER A 440 -17.78 -26.59 -33.84
C SER A 440 -18.82 -25.98 -32.90
N THR A 441 -18.95 -24.65 -32.91
CA THR A 441 -19.88 -23.91 -32.05
C THR A 441 -21.31 -23.97 -32.59
N ALA A 442 -21.49 -23.89 -33.91
CA ALA A 442 -22.79 -24.04 -34.57
C ALA A 442 -23.39 -25.44 -34.32
N VAL A 443 -22.56 -26.50 -34.38
CA VAL A 443 -22.96 -27.87 -34.03
C VAL A 443 -23.31 -27.98 -32.53
N GLN A 444 -22.48 -27.45 -31.64
CA GLN A 444 -22.74 -27.48 -30.18
C GLN A 444 -24.04 -26.77 -29.78
N MET A 445 -24.41 -25.67 -30.46
CA MET A 445 -25.65 -24.93 -30.22
C MET A 445 -26.87 -25.49 -30.97
N GLY A 446 -26.69 -26.52 -31.81
CA GLY A 446 -27.77 -27.10 -32.61
C GLY A 446 -28.33 -26.12 -33.64
N TYR A 447 -27.46 -25.37 -34.31
CA TYR A 447 -27.77 -24.41 -35.37
C TYR A 447 -27.30 -24.94 -36.74
N THR A 448 -27.97 -25.99 -37.24
CA THR A 448 -27.95 -26.25 -38.69
C THR A 448 -28.82 -25.20 -39.40
N GLN A 449 -28.57 -24.95 -40.69
CA GLN A 449 -29.27 -23.90 -41.45
C GLN A 449 -30.81 -24.05 -41.38
N GLU A 450 -31.31 -25.29 -41.51
CA GLU A 450 -32.75 -25.60 -41.42
C GLU A 450 -33.28 -25.48 -39.99
N ALA A 451 -32.57 -26.01 -38.99
CA ALA A 451 -33.03 -25.99 -37.59
C ALA A 451 -33.02 -24.57 -37.00
N PHE A 452 -32.07 -23.71 -37.41
CA PHE A 452 -32.05 -22.32 -36.99
C PHE A 452 -33.23 -21.53 -37.60
N LEU A 453 -33.49 -21.68 -38.90
CA LEU A 453 -34.62 -21.02 -39.56
C LEU A 453 -35.97 -21.47 -38.98
N SER A 454 -36.14 -22.76 -38.68
CA SER A 454 -37.33 -23.28 -38.00
C SER A 454 -37.50 -22.70 -36.58
N LYS A 455 -36.44 -22.63 -35.77
CA LYS A 455 -36.48 -22.01 -34.43
C LYS A 455 -36.79 -20.52 -34.49
N LEU A 456 -36.27 -19.80 -35.49
CA LEU A 456 -36.55 -18.36 -35.68
C LEU A 456 -37.99 -18.12 -36.12
N ALA A 457 -38.52 -18.93 -37.05
CA ALA A 457 -39.91 -18.84 -37.49
C ALA A 457 -40.88 -19.10 -36.33
N ALA A 458 -40.67 -20.17 -35.56
CA ALA A 458 -41.49 -20.49 -34.38
C ALA A 458 -41.41 -19.39 -33.30
N PHE A 459 -40.24 -18.77 -33.11
CA PHE A 459 -40.09 -17.62 -32.21
C PHE A 459 -40.87 -16.40 -32.70
N ARG A 460 -40.88 -16.11 -34.01
CA ARG A 460 -41.67 -14.99 -34.55
C ARG A 460 -43.17 -15.28 -34.43
N GLU A 461 -43.63 -16.46 -34.83
CA GLU A 461 -45.04 -16.88 -34.74
C GLU A 461 -45.57 -16.78 -33.29
N ALA A 462 -44.80 -17.23 -32.30
CA ALA A 462 -45.16 -17.13 -30.88
C ALA A 462 -45.09 -15.70 -30.28
N ASN A 463 -44.61 -14.70 -31.02
CA ASN A 463 -44.53 -13.29 -30.58
C ASN A 463 -45.26 -12.33 -31.56
N VAL A 464 -46.26 -12.82 -32.30
CA VAL A 464 -47.11 -12.03 -33.20
C VAL A 464 -48.48 -11.69 -32.58
N GLU A 465 -48.93 -12.43 -31.57
CA GLU A 465 -50.20 -12.22 -30.87
C GLU A 465 -50.03 -11.43 -29.55
N ASP A 466 -51.11 -10.85 -29.04
CA ASP A 466 -51.16 -10.01 -27.81
C ASP A 466 -50.78 -10.73 -26.49
N GLN A 467 -50.26 -11.97 -26.55
CA GLN A 467 -49.82 -12.77 -25.40
C GLN A 467 -48.31 -13.04 -25.46
N THR A 468 -47.50 -11.99 -25.57
CA THR A 468 -46.03 -12.12 -25.50
C THR A 468 -45.53 -12.16 -24.05
N VAL A 469 -44.31 -12.67 -23.84
CA VAL A 469 -43.63 -12.62 -22.54
C VAL A 469 -43.34 -11.18 -22.09
N LEU A 470 -43.22 -10.23 -23.02
CA LEU A 470 -43.03 -8.81 -22.72
C LEU A 470 -44.33 -8.20 -22.17
N ASN A 471 -45.47 -8.53 -22.77
CA ASN A 471 -46.79 -8.05 -22.33
C ASN A 471 -47.10 -8.44 -20.87
N TYR A 472 -46.66 -9.63 -20.42
CA TYR A 472 -46.76 -10.04 -19.02
C TYR A 472 -46.00 -9.12 -18.05
N PHE A 473 -44.88 -8.53 -18.47
CA PHE A 473 -44.13 -7.57 -17.65
C PHE A 473 -44.72 -6.17 -17.73
N ASP A 474 -45.24 -5.74 -18.88
CA ASP A 474 -46.01 -4.49 -18.98
C ASP A 474 -47.30 -4.51 -18.14
N GLU A 475 -47.98 -5.66 -18.03
CA GLU A 475 -49.11 -5.88 -17.09
C GLU A 475 -48.71 -5.76 -15.61
N LEU A 476 -47.41 -5.88 -15.30
CA LEU A 476 -46.82 -5.71 -13.96
C LEU A 476 -46.17 -4.32 -13.77
N GLU A 477 -46.42 -3.37 -14.66
CA GLU A 477 -45.80 -2.04 -14.70
C GLU A 477 -44.25 -2.05 -14.86
N LEU A 478 -43.69 -3.15 -15.36
CA LEU A 478 -42.25 -3.34 -15.61
C LEU A 478 -41.93 -3.24 -17.10
N HIS A 479 -41.69 -2.01 -17.58
CA HIS A 479 -41.44 -1.73 -18.99
C HIS A 479 -40.11 -2.32 -19.50
N PRO A 480 -40.12 -3.16 -20.55
CA PRO A 480 -38.90 -3.69 -21.15
C PRO A 480 -38.11 -2.64 -21.95
N GLU A 481 -36.81 -2.56 -21.70
CA GLU A 481 -35.89 -1.72 -22.49
C GLU A 481 -35.42 -2.46 -23.75
N HIS A 482 -35.60 -1.84 -24.91
CA HIS A 482 -35.30 -2.44 -26.21
C HIS A 482 -33.92 -2.01 -26.73
N ILE A 483 -33.05 -2.98 -27.00
CA ILE A 483 -31.67 -2.75 -27.48
C ILE A 483 -31.49 -3.37 -28.86
N GLU A 484 -31.35 -2.53 -29.89
CA GLU A 484 -31.07 -2.97 -31.26
C GLU A 484 -29.61 -3.42 -31.44
N ILE A 485 -29.41 -4.64 -31.94
CA ILE A 485 -28.10 -5.17 -32.30
C ILE A 485 -27.93 -5.14 -33.82
N ASN A 486 -27.21 -4.12 -34.30
CA ASN A 486 -27.00 -3.85 -35.72
C ASN A 486 -25.56 -4.12 -36.21
N ASP A 487 -24.58 -4.30 -35.31
CA ASP A 487 -23.17 -4.49 -35.64
C ASP A 487 -22.73 -5.97 -35.63
N LEU A 488 -22.04 -6.39 -36.69
CA LEU A 488 -21.48 -7.73 -36.87
C LEU A 488 -20.01 -7.83 -36.41
N GLU A 489 -19.34 -6.70 -36.18
CA GLU A 489 -17.93 -6.64 -35.76
C GLU A 489 -17.79 -6.74 -34.23
N ASP A 490 -18.81 -6.36 -33.45
CA ASP A 490 -18.90 -6.58 -32.00
C ASP A 490 -19.16 -8.07 -31.64
N ARG A 491 -18.14 -8.90 -31.91
CA ARG A 491 -18.12 -10.34 -31.62
C ARG A 491 -18.39 -10.66 -30.14
N ASP A 492 -18.07 -9.72 -29.26
CA ASP A 492 -18.14 -9.88 -27.81
C ASP A 492 -19.37 -9.23 -27.17
N SER A 493 -20.19 -8.51 -27.94
CA SER A 493 -21.38 -7.78 -27.48
C SER A 493 -21.06 -6.72 -26.41
N LEU A 494 -19.89 -6.08 -26.54
CA LEU A 494 -19.39 -5.05 -25.62
C LEU A 494 -20.26 -3.78 -25.66
N ALA A 495 -20.72 -3.34 -26.84
CA ALA A 495 -21.55 -2.14 -26.96
C ALA A 495 -22.92 -2.32 -26.26
N VAL A 496 -23.48 -3.53 -26.34
CA VAL A 496 -24.71 -3.91 -25.63
C VAL A 496 -24.49 -3.91 -24.11
N ILE A 497 -23.33 -4.39 -23.65
CA ILE A 497 -22.98 -4.36 -22.22
C ILE A 497 -22.75 -2.93 -21.73
N GLU A 498 -22.11 -2.05 -22.51
CA GLU A 498 -21.95 -0.64 -22.16
C GLU A 498 -23.30 0.07 -22.01
N GLN A 499 -24.26 -0.18 -22.92
CA GLN A 499 -25.61 0.38 -22.81
C GLN A 499 -26.36 -0.13 -21.57
N ILE A 500 -26.33 -1.44 -21.31
CA ILE A 500 -26.95 -2.03 -20.10
C ILE A 500 -26.29 -1.48 -18.83
N THR A 501 -24.97 -1.33 -18.80
CA THR A 501 -24.25 -0.80 -17.63
C THR A 501 -24.41 0.70 -17.44
N ALA A 502 -24.74 1.46 -18.49
CA ALA A 502 -25.13 2.85 -18.37
C ALA A 502 -26.53 3.01 -17.75
N LEU A 503 -27.47 2.09 -18.04
CA LEU A 503 -28.84 2.10 -17.52
C LEU A 503 -28.94 1.55 -16.09
N VAL A 504 -28.31 0.40 -15.81
CA VAL A 504 -28.28 -0.24 -14.48
C VAL A 504 -27.29 0.47 -13.54
N GLY A 505 -26.28 1.15 -14.08
CA GLY A 505 -25.26 1.86 -13.34
C GLY A 505 -24.09 0.97 -12.89
N LYS A 506 -23.22 1.54 -12.04
CA LYS A 506 -22.03 0.84 -11.51
C LYS A 506 -22.43 -0.26 -10.51
N PRO A 507 -21.72 -1.40 -10.46
CA PRO A 507 -21.90 -2.40 -9.41
C PRO A 507 -21.76 -1.76 -8.03
N LYS A 508 -22.80 -1.89 -7.19
CA LYS A 508 -22.79 -1.47 -5.79
C LYS A 508 -22.27 -2.62 -4.91
N ASP A 509 -21.06 -3.06 -5.23
CA ASP A 509 -20.32 -4.07 -4.48
C ASP A 509 -19.98 -3.54 -3.07
N TYR A 510 -19.69 -4.46 -2.13
CA TYR A 510 -19.27 -4.12 -0.77
C TYR A 510 -18.12 -3.11 -0.75
N GLY A 511 -18.43 -1.88 -0.32
CA GLY A 511 -17.45 -1.07 0.37
C GLY A 511 -17.07 -1.73 1.70
N LEU A 512 -15.78 -1.70 2.04
CA LEU A 512 -15.35 -1.92 3.42
C LEU A 512 -16.03 -0.86 4.30
N THR A 513 -16.63 -1.25 5.42
CA THR A 513 -17.10 -0.24 6.38
C THR A 513 -15.93 0.57 6.94
N PRO A 514 -16.16 1.78 7.46
CA PRO A 514 -15.12 2.54 8.16
C PRO A 514 -14.47 1.76 9.31
N GLU A 515 -15.18 0.81 9.92
CA GLU A 515 -14.66 -0.13 10.92
C GLU A 515 -13.74 -1.20 10.30
N GLU A 516 -14.12 -1.81 9.17
CA GLU A 516 -13.29 -2.80 8.49
C GLU A 516 -12.02 -2.18 7.88
N LEU A 517 -12.09 -0.94 7.37
CA LEU A 517 -10.93 -0.16 6.98
C LEU A 517 -9.97 0.04 8.17
N ARG A 518 -10.49 0.57 9.29
CA ARG A 518 -9.70 0.80 10.51
C ARG A 518 -9.16 -0.50 11.12
N ALA A 519 -9.90 -1.61 11.07
CA ALA A 519 -9.45 -2.91 11.54
C ALA A 519 -8.34 -3.50 10.65
N VAL A 520 -8.41 -3.29 9.33
CA VAL A 520 -7.33 -3.66 8.40
C VAL A 520 -6.08 -2.80 8.64
N GLU A 521 -6.23 -1.50 8.87
CA GLU A 521 -5.14 -0.58 9.22
C GLU A 521 -4.49 -0.95 10.57
N LEU A 522 -5.28 -1.11 11.63
CA LEU A 522 -4.81 -1.51 12.96
C LEU A 522 -4.09 -2.87 12.94
N LYS A 523 -4.61 -3.83 12.17
CA LYS A 523 -3.99 -5.15 12.00
C LYS A 523 -2.69 -5.07 11.20
N ALA A 524 -2.60 -4.18 10.20
CA ALA A 524 -1.37 -3.90 9.48
C ALA A 524 -0.32 -3.22 10.38
N ASP A 525 -0.73 -2.29 11.24
CA ASP A 525 0.14 -1.61 12.20
C ASP A 525 0.65 -2.54 13.29
N LEU A 526 -0.19 -3.42 13.84
CA LEU A 526 0.24 -4.45 14.80
C LEU A 526 1.24 -5.42 14.17
N LEU A 527 1.00 -5.88 12.93
CA LEU A 527 1.95 -6.69 12.16
C LEU A 527 3.26 -5.93 11.88
N SER A 528 3.19 -4.65 11.56
CA SER A 528 4.34 -3.77 11.36
C SER A 528 5.17 -3.63 12.63
N GLN A 529 4.54 -3.42 13.79
CA GLN A 529 5.21 -3.35 15.09
C GLN A 529 5.85 -4.69 15.50
N GLU A 530 5.19 -5.82 15.24
CA GLU A 530 5.76 -7.14 15.55
C GLU A 530 6.93 -7.48 14.63
N GLN A 531 6.84 -7.17 13.33
CA GLN A 531 7.95 -7.28 12.38
C GLN A 531 9.10 -6.36 12.76
N LEU A 532 8.85 -5.12 13.17
CA LEU A 532 9.88 -4.19 13.67
C LEU A 532 10.58 -4.74 14.91
N ARG A 533 9.83 -5.36 15.84
CA ARG A 533 10.43 -6.05 17.02
C ARG A 533 11.29 -7.24 16.62
N GLN A 534 10.83 -8.09 15.70
CA GLN A 534 11.63 -9.22 15.20
C GLN A 534 12.88 -8.75 14.44
N GLN A 535 12.76 -7.76 13.55
CA GLN A 535 13.89 -7.19 12.82
C GLN A 535 14.88 -6.51 13.77
N ALA A 536 14.43 -5.82 14.81
CA ALA A 536 15.31 -5.24 15.83
C ALA A 536 16.03 -6.32 16.66
N ALA A 537 15.37 -7.44 16.98
CA ALA A 537 15.97 -8.57 17.68
C ALA A 537 17.00 -9.32 16.81
N GLU A 538 16.67 -9.61 15.55
CA GLU A 538 17.62 -10.16 14.58
C GLU A 538 18.80 -9.22 14.36
N ARG A 539 18.56 -7.92 14.21
CA ARG A 539 19.62 -6.92 14.02
C ARG A 539 20.55 -6.89 15.22
N ARG A 540 20.03 -6.86 16.46
CA ARG A 540 20.87 -6.98 17.67
C ARG A 540 21.70 -8.27 17.70
N CYS A 541 21.14 -9.40 17.23
CA CYS A 541 21.87 -10.67 17.15
C CYS A 541 22.98 -10.63 16.08
N LYS A 542 22.66 -10.11 14.89
CA LYS A 542 23.59 -9.95 13.76
C LYS A 542 24.70 -8.95 14.12
N ASP A 543 24.37 -7.78 14.65
CA ASP A 543 25.32 -6.76 15.10
C ASP A 543 26.28 -7.31 16.18
N ALA A 544 25.79 -8.16 17.10
CA ALA A 544 26.63 -8.81 18.10
C ALA A 544 27.57 -9.88 17.50
N GLN A 545 27.10 -10.66 16.52
CA GLN A 545 27.92 -11.62 15.78
C GLN A 545 28.97 -10.92 14.90
N GLU A 546 28.59 -9.85 14.21
CA GLU A 546 29.46 -9.01 13.39
C GLU A 546 30.54 -8.36 14.26
N ALA A 547 30.18 -7.78 15.41
CA ALA A 547 31.14 -7.20 16.36
C ALA A 547 32.13 -8.24 16.92
N ALA A 548 31.66 -9.44 17.26
CA ALA A 548 32.53 -10.53 17.71
C ALA A 548 33.48 -11.00 16.60
N ARG A 549 33.00 -11.07 15.35
CA ARG A 549 33.81 -11.41 14.18
C ARG A 549 34.85 -10.34 13.88
N ILE A 550 34.47 -9.06 13.86
CA ILE A 550 35.37 -7.92 13.65
C ILE A 550 36.45 -7.89 14.73
N ALA A 551 36.10 -8.13 16.00
CA ALA A 551 37.09 -8.22 17.07
C ALA A 551 38.13 -9.33 16.83
N ALA A 552 37.68 -10.53 16.42
CA ALA A 552 38.56 -11.66 16.12
C ALA A 552 39.43 -11.44 14.86
N GLU A 553 38.88 -10.81 13.81
CA GLU A 553 39.63 -10.45 12.61
C GLU A 553 40.64 -9.32 12.88
N LEU A 554 40.28 -8.31 13.67
CA LEU A 554 41.18 -7.25 14.13
C LEU A 554 42.35 -7.81 14.95
N GLU A 555 42.11 -8.81 15.79
CA GLU A 555 43.17 -9.45 16.57
C GLU A 555 44.13 -10.27 15.70
N LYS A 556 43.61 -11.01 14.70
CA LYS A 556 44.43 -11.69 13.68
C LYS A 556 45.25 -10.69 12.86
N TRP A 557 44.62 -9.59 12.42
CA TRP A 557 45.29 -8.54 11.66
C TRP A 557 46.41 -7.88 12.46
N LYS A 558 46.19 -7.57 13.75
CA LYS A 558 47.23 -7.03 14.64
C LYS A 558 48.45 -7.95 14.71
N ARG A 559 48.25 -9.27 14.86
CA ARG A 559 49.36 -10.25 14.85
C ARG A 559 50.08 -10.32 13.49
N HIS A 560 49.33 -10.23 12.40
CA HIS A 560 49.90 -10.27 11.05
C HIS A 560 50.70 -9.01 10.73
N VAL A 561 50.21 -7.82 11.08
CA VAL A 561 50.92 -6.54 10.89
C VAL A 561 52.22 -6.48 11.69
N THR A 562 52.25 -7.02 12.91
CA THR A 562 53.50 -7.10 13.69
C THR A 562 54.53 -8.04 13.06
N GLU A 563 54.08 -9.15 12.45
CA GLU A 563 54.98 -10.08 11.76
C GLU A 563 55.46 -9.52 10.40
N VAL A 564 54.58 -8.86 9.64
CA VAL A 564 54.96 -8.21 8.38
C VAL A 564 55.97 -7.09 8.60
N ARG A 565 55.79 -6.23 9.63
CA ARG A 565 56.79 -5.20 9.97
C ARG A 565 58.17 -5.78 10.28
N ARG A 566 58.21 -6.90 11.03
CA ARG A 566 59.47 -7.61 11.33
C ARG A 566 60.16 -8.09 10.04
N GLN A 567 59.40 -8.65 9.11
CA GLN A 567 59.90 -9.10 7.81
C GLN A 567 60.33 -7.92 6.91
N GLU A 568 59.62 -6.80 6.95
CA GLU A 568 59.98 -5.58 6.21
C GLU A 568 61.29 -4.97 6.72
N GLU A 569 61.51 -4.88 8.04
CA GLU A 569 62.79 -4.40 8.59
C GLU A 569 63.97 -5.32 8.19
N GLU A 570 63.82 -6.64 8.34
CA GLU A 570 64.84 -7.62 7.92
C GLU A 570 65.16 -7.53 6.42
N LEU A 571 64.14 -7.32 5.58
CA LEU A 571 64.27 -7.27 4.13
C LEU A 571 64.77 -5.90 3.62
N LEU A 572 64.44 -4.80 4.30
CA LEU A 572 65.01 -3.47 4.08
C LEU A 572 66.50 -3.44 4.46
N GLU A 573 66.88 -4.05 5.58
CA GLU A 573 68.27 -4.14 6.00
C GLU A 573 69.09 -4.95 4.98
N ALA A 574 68.58 -6.10 4.54
CA ALA A 574 69.16 -6.90 3.46
C ALA A 574 69.26 -6.13 2.12
N ARG A 575 68.23 -5.37 1.73
CA ARG A 575 68.24 -4.53 0.50
C ARG A 575 69.17 -3.31 0.60
N SER A 576 69.45 -2.81 1.80
CA SER A 576 70.42 -1.73 2.00
C SER A 576 71.86 -2.18 1.76
N PHE A 577 72.14 -3.47 1.90
CA PHE A 577 73.49 -4.05 1.89
C PHE A 577 74.22 -3.89 0.54
N PRO A 578 73.62 -4.18 -0.64
CA PRO A 578 74.27 -3.97 -1.93
C PRO A 578 74.47 -2.48 -2.25
N LEU A 579 73.51 -1.62 -1.88
CA LEU A 579 73.60 -0.18 -2.16
C LEU A 579 74.67 0.49 -1.28
N ARG A 580 74.77 0.13 0.01
CA ARG A 580 75.88 0.53 0.87
C ARG A 580 77.22 0.07 0.31
N ASN A 581 77.33 -1.17 -0.15
CA ASN A 581 78.55 -1.68 -0.80
C ASN A 581 78.87 -0.94 -2.12
N TYR A 582 77.87 -0.59 -2.94
CA TYR A 582 78.06 0.18 -4.16
C TYR A 582 78.56 1.61 -3.87
N LEU A 583 77.91 2.29 -2.92
CA LEU A 583 78.30 3.64 -2.47
C LEU A 583 79.72 3.63 -1.90
N VAL A 584 80.06 2.68 -1.03
CA VAL A 584 81.42 2.53 -0.45
C VAL A 584 82.47 2.18 -1.52
N LYS A 585 82.12 1.43 -2.56
CA LYS A 585 83.08 0.95 -3.56
C LYS A 585 83.30 1.90 -4.75
N TYR A 586 82.28 2.62 -5.21
CA TYR A 586 82.34 3.41 -6.44
C TYR A 586 82.11 4.92 -6.24
N VAL A 587 81.29 5.31 -5.27
CA VAL A 587 80.99 6.73 -5.02
C VAL A 587 81.98 7.32 -4.01
N MET A 588 82.24 6.63 -2.89
CA MET A 588 83.12 7.11 -1.83
C MET A 588 84.57 7.37 -2.28
N PRO A 589 85.23 6.57 -3.14
CA PRO A 589 86.58 6.89 -3.61
C PRO A 589 86.60 8.18 -4.43
N THR A 590 85.66 8.35 -5.36
CA THR A 590 85.52 9.53 -6.23
C THR A 590 85.20 10.78 -5.41
N LEU A 591 84.27 10.67 -4.45
CA LEU A 591 83.90 11.75 -3.54
C LEU A 591 85.06 12.11 -2.60
N SER A 592 85.78 11.11 -2.07
CA SER A 592 86.97 11.34 -1.22
C SER A 592 88.10 12.00 -2.00
N GLN A 593 88.31 11.63 -3.26
CA GLN A 593 89.30 12.26 -4.12
C GLN A 593 88.92 13.71 -4.44
N GLY A 594 87.66 13.97 -4.80
CA GLY A 594 87.15 15.34 -5.02
C GLY A 594 87.24 16.22 -3.76
N LEU A 595 86.95 15.68 -2.57
CA LEU A 595 87.14 16.37 -1.30
C LEU A 595 88.62 16.63 -0.97
N LEU A 596 89.52 15.70 -1.30
CA LEU A 596 90.96 15.86 -1.07
C LEU A 596 91.61 16.85 -2.06
N GLU A 597 91.10 16.92 -3.29
CA GLU A 597 91.46 17.93 -4.29
C GLU A 597 90.90 19.31 -3.93
N SER A 598 89.65 19.40 -3.46
CA SER A 598 89.07 20.63 -2.89
C SER A 598 89.92 21.17 -1.72
N TYR A 599 90.34 20.29 -0.80
CA TYR A 599 91.21 20.66 0.32
C TYR A 599 92.61 21.14 -0.12
N ARG A 600 93.19 20.53 -1.17
CA ARG A 600 94.47 20.98 -1.76
C ARG A 600 94.33 22.32 -2.50
N ALA A 601 93.22 22.53 -3.20
CA ALA A 601 92.95 23.73 -3.97
C ALA A 601 92.57 24.94 -3.10
N LYS A 602 92.16 24.71 -1.83
CA LYS A 602 91.52 25.72 -0.97
C LYS A 602 90.33 26.39 -1.67
N ALA A 603 89.44 25.59 -2.24
CA ALA A 603 88.18 26.09 -2.79
C ALA A 603 87.30 26.65 -1.65
N ASP A 604 86.77 27.87 -1.83
CA ASP A 604 85.95 28.54 -0.80
C ASP A 604 84.58 27.86 -0.59
N ASP A 605 84.05 27.15 -1.60
CA ASP A 605 82.90 26.24 -1.47
C ASP A 605 83.23 24.85 -2.05
N PRO A 606 83.40 23.81 -1.20
CA PRO A 606 83.64 22.44 -1.64
C PRO A 606 82.45 21.77 -2.36
N VAL A 607 81.22 22.20 -2.09
CA VAL A 607 80.00 21.56 -2.61
C VAL A 607 79.75 22.01 -4.04
N ASP A 608 79.91 23.30 -4.32
CA ASP A 608 79.68 23.83 -5.67
C ASP A 608 80.75 23.36 -6.68
N PHE A 609 81.99 23.18 -6.22
CA PHE A 609 83.07 22.58 -7.01
C PHE A 609 82.74 21.14 -7.47
N LEU A 610 82.04 20.38 -6.63
CA LEU A 610 81.55 19.04 -6.97
C LEU A 610 80.30 19.10 -7.86
N SER A 611 79.44 20.12 -7.69
CA SER A 611 78.22 20.34 -8.48
C SER A 611 78.54 20.60 -9.97
N THR A 612 79.48 21.50 -10.25
CA THR A 612 79.86 21.89 -11.61
C THR A 612 80.54 20.76 -12.39
N MET A 613 81.15 19.80 -11.69
CA MET A 613 81.71 18.60 -12.31
C MET A 613 80.62 17.62 -12.78
N ALA A 614 79.46 17.60 -12.12
CA ALA A 614 78.34 16.70 -12.42
C ALA A 614 77.33 17.27 -13.44
N MET A 615 77.21 18.60 -13.54
CA MET A 615 76.19 19.30 -14.34
C MET A 615 76.43 19.33 -15.88
N ARG A 616 77.46 18.66 -16.40
CA ARG A 616 77.86 18.76 -17.83
C ARG A 616 77.08 17.83 -18.81
N SER A 617 76.00 17.17 -18.37
CA SER A 617 75.48 15.95 -19.03
C SER A 617 74.34 16.10 -20.07
N GLU A 618 73.15 16.66 -19.79
CA GLU A 618 71.91 16.38 -20.57
C GLU A 618 70.80 17.50 -20.61
N CYS A 619 70.07 17.72 -21.75
CA CYS A 619 68.78 18.48 -21.84
C CYS A 619 68.01 18.47 -23.23
N ARG A 620 66.66 18.74 -23.23
CA ARG A 620 65.63 19.04 -24.31
C ARG A 620 64.72 17.86 -24.81
N VAL A 621 63.55 17.96 -25.50
CA VAL A 621 62.84 18.98 -26.39
C VAL A 621 61.27 18.93 -26.18
N GLU A 622 60.43 19.69 -26.95
CA GLU A 622 58.95 19.95 -26.80
C GLU A 622 58.06 19.76 -28.10
N ALA A 623 56.86 20.41 -28.22
CA ALA A 623 55.65 20.09 -29.07
C ALA A 623 55.16 21.17 -30.11
N GLU A 624 54.01 20.98 -30.83
CA GLU A 624 53.19 22.01 -31.59
C GLU A 624 51.76 21.52 -32.08
N VAL A 625 50.84 22.42 -32.54
CA VAL A 625 49.34 22.24 -32.71
C VAL A 625 48.70 23.02 -33.92
N GLU A 626 47.49 22.65 -34.43
CA GLU A 626 46.65 23.37 -35.47
C GLU A 626 45.19 23.73 -35.00
N GLU A 627 44.41 24.52 -35.78
CA GLU A 627 43.08 25.12 -35.44
C GLU A 627 41.84 24.42 -36.07
N GLU A 628 40.67 24.41 -35.40
CA GLU A 628 39.38 23.84 -35.88
C GLU A 628 38.14 24.76 -35.70
N GLU A 629 37.07 24.53 -36.49
CA GLU A 629 35.76 25.21 -36.36
C GLU A 629 34.98 24.75 -35.11
N SER A 630 34.67 25.69 -34.21
CA SER A 630 34.09 25.42 -32.88
C SER A 630 32.60 25.00 -32.91
N PHE A 631 32.33 23.69 -33.00
CA PHE A 631 31.05 23.10 -32.59
C PHE A 631 30.97 23.00 -31.05
N GLY A 632 30.53 24.08 -30.40
CA GLY A 632 30.36 24.16 -28.95
C GLY A 632 29.46 25.34 -28.52
N PRO A 633 29.01 25.36 -27.26
CA PRO A 633 28.10 26.40 -26.77
C PRO A 633 28.72 27.79 -26.82
N GLN A 634 27.91 28.79 -27.12
CA GLN A 634 28.43 30.14 -27.35
C GLN A 634 28.64 30.89 -26.03
N PRO A 635 29.80 31.53 -25.81
CA PRO A 635 30.08 32.24 -24.57
C PRO A 635 29.24 33.52 -24.45
N LEU A 636 28.83 33.86 -23.22
CA LEU A 636 28.00 35.04 -22.93
C LEU A 636 28.53 36.38 -23.45
N SER A 637 29.85 36.52 -23.67
CA SER A 637 30.47 37.74 -24.22
C SER A 637 29.91 38.13 -25.60
N ARG A 638 29.37 37.16 -26.37
CA ARG A 638 28.66 37.42 -27.63
C ARG A 638 27.44 38.34 -27.44
N LEU A 639 26.73 38.29 -26.31
CA LEU A 639 25.57 39.16 -26.06
C LEU A 639 25.93 40.64 -25.93
N GLU A 640 27.18 40.97 -25.61
CA GLU A 640 27.67 42.36 -25.62
C GLU A 640 27.62 42.95 -27.04
N GLN A 641 27.88 42.12 -28.05
CA GLN A 641 27.81 42.49 -29.47
C GLN A 641 26.37 42.77 -29.93
N CYS A 642 25.38 42.18 -29.24
CA CYS A 642 23.95 42.44 -29.44
C CYS A 642 23.44 43.67 -28.64
N GLY A 643 24.34 44.45 -28.02
CA GLY A 643 23.99 45.67 -27.29
C GLY A 643 23.35 45.41 -25.92
N ILE A 644 23.66 44.29 -25.28
CA ILE A 644 23.46 44.08 -23.84
C ILE A 644 24.65 44.72 -23.10
N SER A 645 24.42 45.31 -21.92
CA SER A 645 25.52 45.95 -21.18
C SER A 645 26.43 44.91 -20.50
N THR A 646 27.74 45.16 -20.50
CA THR A 646 28.75 44.36 -19.76
C THR A 646 28.35 44.16 -18.29
N SER A 647 27.71 45.16 -17.69
CA SER A 647 27.22 45.10 -16.30
C SER A 647 26.04 44.16 -16.08
N ASP A 648 25.23 43.91 -17.11
CA ASP A 648 24.14 42.95 -17.05
C ASP A 648 24.62 41.54 -17.44
N VAL A 649 25.53 41.43 -18.41
CA VAL A 649 26.22 40.16 -18.75
C VAL A 649 26.95 39.60 -17.53
N LYS A 650 27.66 40.45 -16.76
CA LYS A 650 28.31 40.02 -15.52
C LYS A 650 27.31 39.48 -14.48
N LYS A 651 26.13 40.09 -14.33
CA LYS A 651 25.08 39.58 -13.41
C LYS A 651 24.51 38.22 -13.84
N LEU A 652 24.47 37.94 -15.14
CA LEU A 652 24.09 36.62 -15.66
C LEU A 652 25.15 35.58 -15.28
N GLY A 653 26.44 35.92 -15.45
CA GLY A 653 27.58 35.13 -14.97
C GLY A 653 27.53 34.86 -13.46
N ASP A 654 27.36 35.91 -12.65
CA ASP A 654 27.25 35.81 -11.18
C ASP A 654 26.00 34.99 -10.73
N ALA A 655 25.01 34.80 -11.62
CA ALA A 655 23.80 34.00 -11.39
C ALA A 655 23.90 32.55 -11.95
N GLY A 656 25.05 32.15 -12.49
CA GLY A 656 25.31 30.78 -12.96
C GLY A 656 24.90 30.51 -14.42
N PHE A 657 24.64 31.54 -15.21
CA PHE A 657 24.54 31.44 -16.67
C PHE A 657 25.93 31.71 -17.26
N HIS A 658 26.46 30.80 -18.08
CA HIS A 658 27.80 30.96 -18.69
C HIS A 658 27.78 30.94 -20.23
N THR A 659 26.69 30.44 -20.82
CA THR A 659 26.45 30.33 -22.27
C THR A 659 25.24 31.15 -22.71
N ILE A 660 25.08 31.34 -24.03
CA ILE A 660 23.88 31.99 -24.60
C ILE A 660 22.68 31.05 -24.56
N GLU A 661 22.93 29.76 -24.79
CA GLU A 661 21.96 28.66 -24.75
C GLU A 661 21.26 28.60 -23.38
N ALA A 662 22.02 28.68 -22.28
CA ALA A 662 21.47 28.76 -20.93
C ALA A 662 20.50 29.94 -20.72
N VAL A 663 20.76 31.08 -21.36
CA VAL A 663 19.91 32.28 -21.29
C VAL A 663 18.69 32.15 -22.19
N ALA A 664 18.84 31.59 -23.39
CA ALA A 664 17.74 31.37 -24.33
C ALA A 664 16.73 30.34 -23.80
N TYR A 665 17.21 29.28 -23.13
CA TYR A 665 16.37 28.24 -22.53
C TYR A 665 15.77 28.64 -21.17
N ALA A 666 16.21 29.74 -20.57
CA ALA A 666 15.71 30.20 -19.28
C ALA A 666 14.32 30.87 -19.40
N PRO A 667 13.36 30.54 -18.51
CA PRO A 667 12.11 31.28 -18.46
C PRO A 667 12.36 32.71 -17.96
N LYS A 668 11.65 33.70 -18.51
CA LYS A 668 11.70 35.12 -18.10
C LYS A 668 11.64 35.33 -16.57
N LYS A 669 10.90 34.48 -15.85
CA LYS A 669 10.80 34.48 -14.38
C LYS A 669 12.14 34.23 -13.66
N GLU A 670 13.01 33.40 -14.20
CA GLU A 670 14.33 33.10 -13.61
C GLU A 670 15.26 34.32 -13.72
N LEU A 671 15.28 34.96 -14.90
CA LEU A 671 16.02 36.21 -15.14
C LEU A 671 15.50 37.38 -14.28
N LEU A 672 14.19 37.45 -14.02
CA LEU A 672 13.58 38.45 -13.13
C LEU A 672 13.97 38.30 -11.66
N ASN A 673 14.38 37.11 -11.22
CA ASN A 673 14.88 36.90 -9.85
C ASN A 673 16.31 37.43 -9.67
N ILE A 674 17.03 37.74 -10.75
CA ILE A 674 18.40 38.27 -10.70
C ILE A 674 18.35 39.74 -10.27
N LYS A 675 18.95 40.04 -9.11
CA LYS A 675 18.93 41.37 -8.51
C LYS A 675 19.51 42.43 -9.45
N GLY A 676 18.67 43.36 -9.89
CA GLY A 676 19.08 44.45 -10.78
C GLY A 676 18.95 44.17 -12.27
N ILE A 677 18.22 43.11 -12.66
CA ILE A 677 17.60 42.96 -13.98
C ILE A 677 16.14 43.40 -13.86
N SER A 678 15.71 44.33 -14.72
CA SER A 678 14.31 44.76 -14.81
C SER A 678 13.57 44.00 -15.91
N GLU A 679 12.24 44.08 -15.93
CA GLU A 679 11.41 43.37 -16.92
C GLU A 679 11.79 43.70 -18.38
N ALA A 680 11.90 44.98 -18.71
CA ALA A 680 12.33 45.42 -20.04
C ALA A 680 13.77 44.97 -20.40
N LYS A 681 14.66 44.78 -19.40
CA LYS A 681 15.99 44.21 -19.63
C LYS A 681 15.92 42.71 -19.90
N ALA A 682 15.14 41.97 -19.12
CA ALA A 682 14.95 40.53 -19.30
C ALA A 682 14.37 40.19 -20.68
N GLU A 683 13.37 40.97 -21.13
CA GLU A 683 12.81 40.84 -22.48
C GLU A 683 13.84 41.12 -23.57
N LYS A 684 14.63 42.20 -23.44
CA LYS A 684 15.71 42.48 -24.39
C LYS A 684 16.74 41.36 -24.44
N ILE A 685 17.20 40.88 -23.29
CA ILE A 685 18.20 39.80 -23.18
C ILE A 685 17.70 38.53 -23.88
N LEU A 686 16.46 38.10 -23.60
CA LEU A 686 15.84 36.94 -24.25
C LEU A 686 15.66 37.13 -25.75
N ALA A 687 15.20 38.31 -26.18
CA ALA A 687 14.99 38.62 -27.59
C ALA A 687 16.28 38.64 -28.42
N GLU A 688 17.41 39.05 -27.83
CA GLU A 688 18.71 38.96 -28.50
C GLU A 688 19.27 37.52 -28.47
N ALA A 689 19.19 36.81 -27.34
CA ALA A 689 19.65 35.42 -27.24
C ALA A 689 18.90 34.48 -28.21
N ALA A 690 17.58 34.66 -28.37
CA ALA A 690 16.75 33.89 -29.29
C ALA A 690 17.05 34.12 -30.79
N LYS A 691 17.89 35.11 -31.15
CA LYS A 691 18.40 35.27 -32.53
C LYS A 691 19.65 34.44 -32.80
N LEU A 692 20.37 34.05 -31.74
CA LEU A 692 21.63 33.33 -31.81
C LEU A 692 21.45 31.81 -31.65
N VAL A 693 20.34 31.38 -31.06
CA VAL A 693 19.99 29.97 -30.82
C VAL A 693 18.76 29.60 -31.68
N PRO A 694 18.79 28.51 -32.46
CA PRO A 694 17.69 28.09 -33.33
C PRO A 694 16.49 27.52 -32.54
N MET A 695 15.66 28.41 -32.01
CA MET A 695 14.51 28.12 -31.15
C MET A 695 13.17 27.84 -31.91
N GLY A 696 13.21 27.82 -33.24
CA GLY A 696 12.02 27.71 -34.10
C GLY A 696 11.67 26.28 -34.52
N PHE A 697 10.52 26.12 -35.18
CA PHE A 697 10.17 24.86 -35.84
C PHE A 697 11.16 24.54 -36.98
N THR A 698 11.66 23.32 -37.01
CA THR A 698 12.51 22.76 -38.08
C THR A 698 11.81 21.57 -38.74
N THR A 699 12.35 21.07 -39.85
CA THR A 699 11.80 19.87 -40.48
C THR A 699 12.29 18.60 -39.78
N ALA A 700 11.47 17.55 -39.73
CA ALA A 700 11.87 16.25 -39.17
C ALA A 700 13.11 15.67 -39.88
N THR A 701 13.31 15.95 -41.17
CA THR A 701 14.49 15.55 -41.94
C THR A 701 15.77 16.24 -41.45
N GLU A 702 15.72 17.55 -41.22
CA GLU A 702 16.84 18.33 -40.67
C GLU A 702 17.18 17.90 -39.24
N PHE A 703 16.15 17.64 -38.41
CA PHE A 703 16.36 17.12 -37.07
C PHE A 703 16.95 15.69 -37.07
N HIS A 704 16.55 14.84 -38.02
CA HIS A 704 17.13 13.50 -38.19
C HIS A 704 18.61 13.58 -38.59
N GLN A 705 18.99 14.50 -39.48
CA GLN A 705 20.40 14.73 -39.83
C GLN A 705 21.23 15.13 -38.60
N ARG A 706 20.76 16.12 -37.81
CA ARG A 706 21.45 16.51 -36.56
C ARG A 706 21.54 15.36 -35.55
N ARG A 707 20.51 14.51 -35.45
CA ARG A 707 20.56 13.33 -34.57
C ARG A 707 21.48 12.21 -35.07
N ALA A 708 21.85 12.19 -36.34
CA ALA A 708 22.84 11.24 -36.87
C ALA A 708 24.29 11.63 -36.52
N GLU A 709 24.52 12.87 -36.08
CA GLU A 709 25.82 13.41 -35.66
C GLU A 709 26.04 13.31 -34.13
N ILE A 710 25.06 12.76 -33.38
CA ILE A 710 25.16 12.59 -31.92
C ILE A 710 26.16 11.49 -31.58
N ILE A 711 27.09 11.82 -30.68
CA ILE A 711 28.13 10.90 -30.20
C ILE A 711 27.52 9.89 -29.21
N GLN A 712 28.02 8.65 -29.27
CA GLN A 712 27.64 7.58 -28.35
C GLN A 712 28.90 7.01 -27.71
N ILE A 713 28.95 7.01 -26.38
CA ILE A 713 30.14 6.61 -25.61
C ILE A 713 30.08 5.12 -25.30
N SER A 714 31.09 4.36 -25.73
CA SER A 714 31.21 2.93 -25.45
C SER A 714 31.26 2.64 -23.94
N THR A 715 30.52 1.63 -23.53
CA THR A 715 30.48 1.08 -22.17
C THR A 715 31.68 0.19 -21.83
N GLY A 716 32.51 -0.13 -22.82
CA GLY A 716 33.62 -1.08 -22.71
C GLY A 716 33.24 -2.56 -22.85
N SER A 717 31.95 -2.89 -23.06
CA SER A 717 31.48 -4.23 -23.42
C SER A 717 30.73 -4.20 -24.74
N LYS A 718 31.11 -5.07 -25.68
CA LYS A 718 30.49 -5.16 -27.00
C LYS A 718 29.03 -5.58 -26.92
N GLU A 719 28.68 -6.47 -26.00
CA GLU A 719 27.28 -6.89 -25.81
C GLU A 719 26.42 -5.79 -25.16
N LEU A 720 26.98 -4.93 -24.29
CA LEU A 720 26.28 -3.73 -23.81
C LEU A 720 26.14 -2.67 -24.90
N ASP A 721 27.19 -2.38 -25.66
CA ASP A 721 27.14 -1.39 -26.74
C ASP A 721 26.16 -1.83 -27.84
N LYS A 722 26.10 -3.13 -28.14
CA LYS A 722 25.10 -3.75 -29.03
C LYS A 722 23.68 -3.67 -28.49
N LEU A 723 23.48 -3.83 -27.18
CA LEU A 723 22.18 -3.63 -26.52
C LEU A 723 21.72 -2.17 -26.67
N LEU A 724 22.65 -1.22 -26.52
CA LEU A 724 22.40 0.22 -26.64
C LEU A 724 22.46 0.77 -28.08
N GLN A 725 22.75 -0.09 -29.07
CA GLN A 725 22.96 0.26 -30.48
C GLN A 725 24.06 1.32 -30.74
N GLY A 726 25.08 1.34 -29.87
CA GLY A 726 26.33 2.10 -30.04
C GLY A 726 26.95 2.59 -28.73
N GLY A 727 26.15 2.81 -27.68
CA GLY A 727 26.65 3.19 -26.35
C GLY A 727 25.73 4.14 -25.60
N ILE A 728 26.29 4.92 -24.67
CA ILE A 728 25.57 5.95 -23.93
C ILE A 728 25.46 7.22 -24.81
N GLU A 729 24.23 7.63 -25.13
CA GLU A 729 23.94 8.82 -25.96
C GLU A 729 24.32 10.14 -25.25
N THR A 730 25.02 11.04 -25.94
CA THR A 730 25.28 12.41 -25.48
C THR A 730 24.06 13.33 -25.65
N GLY A 731 23.90 14.34 -24.80
CA GLY A 731 22.72 15.23 -24.84
C GLY A 731 21.45 14.57 -24.25
N SER A 732 21.63 13.60 -23.36
CA SER A 732 20.55 12.79 -22.79
C SER A 732 20.87 12.32 -21.36
N ILE A 733 19.84 12.01 -20.58
CA ILE A 733 19.99 11.43 -19.23
C ILE A 733 19.79 9.92 -19.29
N THR A 734 20.85 9.17 -18.96
CA THR A 734 20.80 7.71 -18.78
C THR A 734 20.84 7.35 -17.30
N GLU A 735 19.83 6.62 -16.81
CA GLU A 735 19.73 6.15 -15.43
C GLU A 735 20.12 4.68 -15.30
N MET A 736 21.04 4.37 -14.38
CA MET A 736 21.41 3.00 -14.05
C MET A 736 20.97 2.64 -12.64
N PHE A 737 20.06 1.68 -12.50
CA PHE A 737 19.52 1.26 -11.21
C PHE A 737 19.66 -0.24 -10.95
N GLY A 738 19.68 -0.63 -9.68
CA GLY A 738 19.77 -2.02 -9.27
C GLY A 738 20.28 -2.19 -7.84
N GLU A 739 20.35 -3.44 -7.38
CA GLU A 739 20.80 -3.79 -6.02
C GLU A 739 22.25 -3.35 -5.71
N PHE A 740 22.65 -3.51 -4.45
CA PHE A 740 24.07 -3.49 -4.06
C PHE A 740 24.87 -4.54 -4.86
N ARG A 741 26.14 -4.24 -5.18
CA ARG A 741 27.08 -5.14 -5.90
C ARG A 741 26.68 -5.52 -7.35
N THR A 742 25.70 -4.86 -7.96
CA THR A 742 25.33 -5.10 -9.38
C THR A 742 26.29 -4.49 -10.39
N GLY A 743 27.10 -3.50 -10.01
CA GLY A 743 28.16 -2.95 -10.87
C GLY A 743 28.04 -1.48 -11.26
N LYS A 744 26.98 -0.76 -10.84
CA LYS A 744 26.73 0.66 -11.16
C LYS A 744 27.99 1.54 -11.19
N THR A 745 28.64 1.72 -10.03
CA THR A 745 29.91 2.47 -9.90
C THR A 745 31.07 1.92 -10.74
N GLN A 746 31.13 0.62 -11.02
CA GLN A 746 32.19 0.04 -11.86
C GLN A 746 31.99 0.39 -13.34
N LEU A 747 30.74 0.47 -13.80
CA LEU A 747 30.40 0.97 -15.12
C LEU A 747 30.67 2.49 -15.20
N CYS A 748 30.32 3.26 -14.17
CA CYS A 748 30.71 4.67 -14.06
C CYS A 748 32.23 4.91 -14.13
N HIS A 749 33.04 4.13 -13.40
CA HIS A 749 34.51 4.20 -13.49
C HIS A 749 35.04 3.82 -14.88
N THR A 750 34.39 2.90 -15.59
CA THR A 750 34.79 2.52 -16.96
C THR A 750 34.46 3.66 -17.93
N LEU A 751 33.24 4.21 -17.86
CA LEU A 751 32.78 5.33 -18.69
C LEU A 751 33.62 6.60 -18.50
N ALA A 752 34.09 6.88 -17.28
CA ALA A 752 34.99 8.01 -16.99
C ALA A 752 36.36 7.92 -17.71
N VAL A 753 36.73 6.75 -18.23
CA VAL A 753 37.92 6.54 -19.06
C VAL A 753 37.54 6.41 -20.54
N THR A 754 36.51 5.65 -20.90
CA THR A 754 36.13 5.46 -22.32
C THR A 754 35.66 6.75 -22.99
N CYS A 755 35.04 7.69 -22.26
CA CYS A 755 34.67 9.00 -22.83
C CYS A 755 35.87 9.85 -23.28
N GLN A 756 37.08 9.58 -22.76
CA GLN A 756 38.32 10.27 -23.13
C GLN A 756 38.97 9.68 -24.39
N LEU A 757 38.48 8.54 -24.88
CA LEU A 757 39.00 7.94 -26.11
C LEU A 757 38.65 8.79 -27.35
N PRO A 758 39.42 8.64 -28.44
CA PRO A 758 39.05 9.10 -29.77
C PRO A 758 37.66 8.63 -30.22
N ILE A 759 36.98 9.42 -31.04
CA ILE A 759 35.63 9.13 -31.54
C ILE A 759 35.62 7.86 -32.41
N ASP A 760 36.68 7.60 -33.19
CA ASP A 760 36.83 6.38 -33.99
C ASP A 760 36.97 5.10 -33.15
N GLN A 761 37.29 5.23 -31.86
CA GLN A 761 37.34 4.15 -30.88
C GLN A 761 36.08 4.09 -29.98
N GLY A 762 35.05 4.88 -30.28
CA GLY A 762 33.81 4.95 -29.51
C GLY A 762 33.91 5.78 -28.22
N GLY A 763 34.86 6.71 -28.15
CA GLY A 763 34.90 7.75 -27.12
C GLY A 763 34.21 9.05 -27.53
N GLY A 764 34.41 10.11 -26.73
CA GLY A 764 33.82 11.43 -26.96
C GLY A 764 34.80 12.58 -26.99
N GLU A 765 36.11 12.30 -26.94
CA GLU A 765 37.21 13.28 -26.98
C GLU A 765 37.02 14.45 -25.99
N GLY A 766 36.61 14.13 -24.76
CA GLY A 766 36.35 15.13 -23.73
C GLY A 766 36.65 14.65 -22.33
N LYS A 767 36.81 15.62 -21.43
CA LYS A 767 37.02 15.38 -19.99
C LYS A 767 35.76 14.76 -19.36
N ALA A 768 35.94 14.09 -18.22
CA ALA A 768 34.83 13.57 -17.41
C ALA A 768 34.66 14.39 -16.14
N MET A 769 33.41 14.51 -15.67
CA MET A 769 33.09 15.09 -14.37
C MET A 769 32.35 14.06 -13.51
N TYR A 770 32.79 13.88 -12.27
CA TYR A 770 32.29 12.86 -11.35
C TYR A 770 31.82 13.50 -10.04
N ILE A 771 30.51 13.54 -9.85
CA ILE A 771 29.88 13.98 -8.60
C ILE A 771 29.51 12.74 -7.78
N ASP A 772 30.23 12.53 -6.69
CA ASP A 772 30.09 11.37 -5.80
C ASP A 772 29.33 11.76 -4.52
N THR A 773 28.34 10.96 -4.14
CA THR A 773 27.57 11.15 -2.89
C THR A 773 27.91 10.08 -1.84
N GLU A 774 28.35 8.90 -2.25
CA GLU A 774 28.55 7.74 -1.36
C GLU A 774 30.02 7.59 -0.90
N GLY A 775 30.99 8.25 -1.56
CA GLY A 775 32.42 8.14 -1.29
C GLY A 775 33.06 6.90 -1.93
N THR A 776 32.50 6.44 -3.05
CA THR A 776 32.84 5.17 -3.72
C THR A 776 33.89 5.32 -4.82
N PHE A 777 34.24 6.55 -5.22
CA PHE A 777 35.24 6.82 -6.25
C PHE A 777 36.63 6.31 -5.87
N ARG A 778 37.28 5.53 -6.74
CA ARG A 778 38.60 4.93 -6.50
C ARG A 778 39.50 5.10 -7.73
N PRO A 779 40.45 6.06 -7.73
CA PRO A 779 41.34 6.34 -8.86
C PRO A 779 42.09 5.11 -9.38
N GLU A 780 42.41 4.15 -8.51
CA GLU A 780 43.09 2.90 -8.86
C GLU A 780 42.28 2.04 -9.84
N ARG A 781 40.94 2.20 -9.87
CA ARG A 781 40.08 1.55 -10.87
C ARG A 781 40.18 2.22 -12.23
N LEU A 782 40.38 3.53 -12.29
CA LEU A 782 40.56 4.26 -13.56
C LEU A 782 41.91 3.88 -14.20
N LEU A 783 42.98 3.77 -13.39
CA LEU A 783 44.29 3.31 -13.86
C LEU A 783 44.23 1.92 -14.50
N ALA A 784 43.55 0.95 -13.87
CA ALA A 784 43.38 -0.39 -14.42
C ALA A 784 42.56 -0.43 -15.74
N VAL A 785 41.66 0.53 -15.95
CA VAL A 785 40.95 0.70 -17.23
C VAL A 785 41.85 1.42 -18.25
N ALA A 786 42.62 2.43 -17.85
CA ALA A 786 43.58 3.11 -18.72
C ALA A 786 44.62 2.14 -19.30
N GLU A 787 45.15 1.22 -18.48
CA GLU A 787 46.06 0.15 -18.92
C GLU A 787 45.47 -0.71 -20.05
N ARG A 788 44.17 -1.04 -19.98
CA ARG A 788 43.47 -1.84 -21.00
C ARG A 788 43.39 -1.14 -22.36
N TYR A 789 43.23 0.18 -22.36
CA TYR A 789 43.14 1.00 -23.57
C TYR A 789 44.49 1.61 -23.99
N GLY A 790 45.58 1.30 -23.27
CA GLY A 790 46.92 1.82 -23.57
C GLY A 790 47.08 3.32 -23.31
N LEU A 791 46.21 3.92 -22.48
CA LEU A 791 46.24 5.33 -22.13
C LEU A 791 47.26 5.63 -21.02
N VAL A 792 47.81 6.85 -21.02
CA VAL A 792 48.73 7.31 -19.97
C VAL A 792 47.93 7.59 -18.69
N GLY A 793 48.24 6.85 -17.62
CA GLY A 793 47.44 6.86 -16.39
C GLY A 793 47.40 8.20 -15.64
N SER A 794 48.43 9.03 -15.73
CA SER A 794 48.41 10.41 -15.18
C SER A 794 47.36 11.26 -15.88
N ASP A 795 47.43 11.27 -17.20
CA ASP A 795 46.66 12.14 -18.08
C ASP A 795 45.17 11.79 -18.01
N VAL A 796 44.86 10.49 -17.90
CA VAL A 796 43.50 10.00 -17.65
C VAL A 796 42.94 10.48 -16.31
N LEU A 797 43.76 10.57 -15.26
CA LEU A 797 43.32 11.06 -13.95
C LEU A 797 43.15 12.59 -13.93
N ASP A 798 44.08 13.33 -14.54
CA ASP A 798 44.01 14.81 -14.63
C ASP A 798 42.81 15.29 -15.46
N ASN A 799 42.31 14.46 -16.38
CA ASN A 799 41.10 14.71 -17.18
C ASN A 799 39.77 14.33 -16.47
N VAL A 800 39.80 13.87 -15.21
CA VAL A 800 38.58 13.56 -14.42
C VAL A 800 38.41 14.53 -13.26
N ALA A 801 37.49 15.47 -13.39
CA ALA A 801 37.13 16.40 -12.32
C ALA A 801 36.24 15.70 -11.28
N TYR A 802 36.74 15.52 -10.05
CA TYR A 802 36.00 14.89 -8.94
C TYR A 802 35.49 15.90 -7.91
N ALA A 803 34.22 15.77 -7.52
CA ALA A 803 33.65 16.49 -6.38
C ALA A 803 32.78 15.56 -5.52
N ARG A 804 32.83 15.73 -4.19
CA ARG A 804 31.98 14.99 -3.25
C ARG A 804 30.89 15.87 -2.66
N ALA A 805 29.63 15.52 -2.92
CA ALA A 805 28.49 16.15 -2.27
C ALA A 805 28.21 15.50 -0.90
N PHE A 806 27.76 16.29 0.06
CA PHE A 806 27.49 15.86 1.45
C PHE A 806 26.04 16.09 1.90
N ASN A 807 25.26 16.86 1.13
CA ASN A 807 23.84 17.11 1.31
C ASN A 807 23.22 17.53 -0.04
N THR A 808 21.89 17.49 -0.14
CA THR A 808 21.17 17.74 -1.40
C THR A 808 21.30 19.17 -1.95
N ASP A 809 21.45 20.18 -1.09
CA ASP A 809 21.69 21.57 -1.54
C ASP A 809 23.08 21.73 -2.16
N HIS A 810 24.12 21.16 -1.54
CA HIS A 810 25.49 21.14 -2.07
C HIS A 810 25.56 20.36 -3.39
N GLN A 811 24.83 19.25 -3.51
CA GLN A 811 24.72 18.48 -4.76
C GLN A 811 24.17 19.35 -5.91
N THR A 812 23.18 20.21 -5.65
CA THR A 812 22.67 21.19 -6.62
C THR A 812 23.66 22.33 -6.86
N GLN A 813 24.37 22.80 -5.83
CA GLN A 813 25.38 23.86 -5.95
C GLN A 813 26.55 23.46 -6.87
N LEU A 814 26.98 22.19 -6.81
CA LEU A 814 28.03 21.66 -7.68
C LEU A 814 27.67 21.74 -9.18
N LEU A 815 26.38 21.71 -9.55
CA LEU A 815 25.97 21.86 -10.96
C LEU A 815 26.20 23.28 -11.51
N TYR A 816 26.18 24.32 -10.68
CA TYR A 816 26.56 25.67 -11.10
C TYR A 816 28.09 25.84 -11.25
N GLN A 817 28.87 25.06 -10.50
CA GLN A 817 30.32 24.99 -10.71
C GLN A 817 30.64 24.15 -11.96
N ALA A 818 29.84 23.11 -12.22
CA ALA A 818 29.93 22.29 -13.43
C ALA A 818 29.73 23.12 -14.71
N SER A 819 28.66 23.94 -14.78
CA SER A 819 28.43 24.81 -15.96
C SER A 819 29.56 25.81 -16.20
N ALA A 820 30.18 26.34 -15.15
CA ALA A 820 31.35 27.22 -15.29
C ALA A 820 32.55 26.45 -15.89
N MET A 821 32.89 25.26 -15.36
CA MET A 821 33.98 24.44 -15.88
C MET A 821 33.73 23.94 -17.31
N MET A 822 32.48 23.59 -17.65
CA MET A 822 32.09 23.15 -19.00
C MET A 822 32.09 24.28 -20.04
N ALA A 823 32.01 25.56 -19.60
CA ALA A 823 32.18 26.71 -20.49
C ALA A 823 33.66 27.03 -20.81
N GLU A 824 34.60 26.54 -19.99
CA GLU A 824 36.05 26.75 -20.19
C GLU A 824 36.76 25.57 -20.90
N SER A 825 36.20 24.36 -20.83
CA SER A 825 36.80 23.14 -21.39
C SER A 825 35.72 22.17 -21.85
N ARG A 826 36.00 21.43 -22.94
CA ARG A 826 35.12 20.36 -23.44
C ARG A 826 35.09 19.18 -22.46
N TYR A 827 33.89 18.90 -21.94
CA TYR A 827 33.57 17.65 -21.25
C TYR A 827 32.75 16.77 -22.20
N ALA A 828 32.86 15.45 -22.07
CA ALA A 828 32.04 14.48 -22.80
C ALA A 828 30.99 13.82 -21.89
N LEU A 829 31.28 13.71 -20.59
CA LEU A 829 30.50 12.91 -19.64
C LEU A 829 30.39 13.58 -18.27
N LEU A 830 29.16 13.63 -17.74
CA LEU A 830 28.85 13.99 -16.35
C LEU A 830 28.23 12.78 -15.64
N ILE A 831 28.88 12.33 -14.57
CA ILE A 831 28.43 11.22 -13.72
C ILE A 831 27.93 11.76 -12.37
N VAL A 832 26.77 11.27 -11.91
CA VAL A 832 26.27 11.49 -10.54
C VAL A 832 26.03 10.13 -9.86
N ASP A 833 26.94 9.72 -8.98
CA ASP A 833 26.93 8.41 -8.30
C ASP A 833 26.80 8.55 -6.77
N SER A 834 25.64 8.38 -6.15
CA SER A 834 24.31 8.20 -6.73
C SER A 834 23.44 9.45 -6.60
N ALA A 835 22.56 9.67 -7.58
CA ALA A 835 21.71 10.86 -7.63
C ALA A 835 20.67 10.91 -6.49
N THR A 836 20.31 9.76 -5.92
CA THR A 836 19.20 9.63 -4.95
C THR A 836 19.62 9.31 -3.51
N ALA A 837 20.90 9.04 -3.22
CA ALA A 837 21.35 8.70 -1.87
C ALA A 837 21.06 9.78 -0.83
N LEU A 838 21.48 11.04 -1.09
CA LEU A 838 21.30 12.16 -0.15
C LEU A 838 19.80 12.51 0.03
N TYR A 839 19.01 12.45 -1.05
CA TYR A 839 17.55 12.64 -0.99
C TYR A 839 16.82 11.61 -0.12
N ARG A 840 17.47 10.50 0.25
CA ARG A 840 16.90 9.45 1.11
C ARG A 840 17.19 9.67 2.60
N THR A 841 18.23 10.44 2.93
CA THR A 841 18.61 10.79 4.31
C THR A 841 18.11 12.17 4.71
N ASP A 842 18.24 13.13 3.81
CA ASP A 842 18.01 14.55 4.08
C ASP A 842 16.51 14.91 4.17
N TYR A 843 15.63 14.04 3.65
CA TYR A 843 14.19 14.17 3.72
C TYR A 843 13.56 12.88 4.26
N SER A 844 12.83 12.97 5.38
CA SER A 844 12.36 11.82 6.16
C SER A 844 10.84 11.76 6.31
N GLY A 845 10.29 10.54 6.21
CA GLY A 845 8.86 10.28 6.38
C GLY A 845 7.98 10.71 5.19
N ARG A 846 6.66 10.61 5.35
CA ARG A 846 5.69 10.97 4.29
C ARG A 846 5.45 12.49 4.17
N GLY A 847 5.58 13.24 5.26
CA GLY A 847 5.31 14.69 5.29
C GLY A 847 6.24 15.52 4.40
N GLU A 848 7.52 15.15 4.31
CA GLU A 848 8.53 15.86 3.52
C GLU A 848 8.60 15.39 2.05
N LEU A 849 7.76 14.44 1.66
CA LEU A 849 7.79 13.85 0.31
C LEU A 849 7.59 14.90 -0.79
N SER A 850 6.67 15.85 -0.61
CA SER A 850 6.41 16.91 -1.58
C SER A 850 7.62 17.83 -1.77
N ALA A 851 8.28 18.24 -0.68
CA ALA A 851 9.49 19.04 -0.70
C ALA A 851 10.66 18.30 -1.38
N ARG A 852 10.89 17.03 -1.02
CA ARG A 852 11.89 16.15 -1.65
C ARG A 852 11.67 16.05 -3.16
N GLN A 853 10.43 15.74 -3.58
CA GLN A 853 10.09 15.58 -5.00
C GLN A 853 10.24 16.91 -5.77
N GLY A 854 9.86 18.05 -5.18
CA GLY A 854 10.05 19.37 -5.77
C GLY A 854 11.53 19.76 -5.90
N HIS A 855 12.38 19.39 -4.93
CA HIS A 855 13.81 19.65 -5.02
C HIS A 855 14.51 18.73 -6.04
N LEU A 856 14.18 17.44 -6.05
CA LEU A 856 14.69 16.48 -7.03
C LEU A 856 14.31 16.86 -8.47
N ALA A 857 13.09 17.34 -8.70
CA ALA A 857 12.65 17.81 -10.01
C ALA A 857 13.52 18.97 -10.54
N ARG A 858 13.91 19.91 -9.66
CA ARG A 858 14.80 21.02 -10.03
C ARG A 858 16.20 20.53 -10.39
N PHE A 859 16.75 19.62 -9.58
CA PHE A 859 18.06 19.02 -9.83
C PHE A 859 18.12 18.27 -11.17
N LEU A 860 17.12 17.42 -11.45
CA LEU A 860 17.02 16.68 -12.72
C LEU A 860 16.81 17.61 -13.92
N ARG A 861 16.04 18.70 -13.76
CA ARG A 861 15.87 19.71 -14.83
C ARG A 861 17.17 20.49 -15.10
N MET A 862 18.00 20.74 -14.08
CA MET A 862 19.33 21.33 -14.27
C MET A 862 20.28 20.37 -14.99
N LEU A 863 20.29 19.07 -14.64
CA LEU A 863 21.05 18.06 -15.36
C LEU A 863 20.66 17.98 -16.85
N LEU A 864 19.36 17.99 -17.15
CA LEU A 864 18.88 17.99 -18.54
C LEU A 864 19.33 19.27 -19.27
N ARG A 865 19.26 20.44 -18.61
CA ARG A 865 19.77 21.69 -19.19
C ARG A 865 21.27 21.61 -19.51
N LEU A 866 22.10 21.01 -18.65
CA LEU A 866 23.53 20.82 -18.94
C LEU A 866 23.75 19.87 -20.14
N ALA A 867 22.94 18.83 -20.28
CA ALA A 867 22.98 17.93 -21.43
C ALA A 867 22.62 18.66 -22.74
N ASP A 868 21.53 19.46 -22.73
CA ASP A 868 21.07 20.26 -23.88
C ASP A 868 22.04 21.41 -24.23
N GLU A 869 22.70 22.01 -23.22
CA GLU A 869 23.58 23.18 -23.34
C GLU A 869 24.98 22.82 -23.83
N PHE A 870 25.61 21.81 -23.23
CA PHE A 870 27.00 21.44 -23.53
C PHE A 870 27.12 20.19 -24.42
N GLY A 871 26.01 19.53 -24.75
CA GLY A 871 26.01 18.28 -25.51
C GLY A 871 26.67 17.12 -24.75
N VAL A 872 26.69 17.14 -23.41
CA VAL A 872 27.33 16.09 -22.60
C VAL A 872 26.41 14.88 -22.38
N ALA A 873 26.97 13.68 -22.29
CA ALA A 873 26.25 12.53 -21.75
C ALA A 873 26.06 12.70 -20.23
N VAL A 874 24.84 12.52 -19.73
CA VAL A 874 24.57 12.56 -18.28
C VAL A 874 24.21 11.15 -17.80
N VAL A 875 25.03 10.61 -16.90
CA VAL A 875 24.85 9.27 -16.34
C VAL A 875 24.58 9.38 -14.85
N ILE A 876 23.38 9.00 -14.43
CA ILE A 876 22.96 8.99 -13.03
C ILE A 876 22.83 7.56 -12.52
N THR A 877 23.33 7.28 -11.32
CA THR A 877 23.05 6.00 -10.65
C THR A 877 21.92 6.14 -9.63
N ASN A 878 21.15 5.08 -9.46
CA ASN A 878 20.01 5.05 -8.55
C ASN A 878 19.97 3.73 -7.75
N GLN A 879 19.41 3.82 -6.55
CA GLN A 879 19.20 2.70 -5.63
C GLN A 879 17.80 2.08 -5.84
N VAL A 880 17.58 0.88 -5.31
CA VAL A 880 16.27 0.19 -5.34
C VAL A 880 15.72 -0.02 -3.94
N VAL A 881 14.39 -0.10 -3.84
CA VAL A 881 13.64 -0.49 -2.64
C VAL A 881 12.78 -1.71 -2.94
N ALA A 882 12.55 -2.54 -1.92
CA ALA A 882 11.59 -3.64 -1.99
C ALA A 882 10.17 -3.09 -1.82
N GLN A 883 9.23 -3.59 -2.63
CA GLN A 883 7.80 -3.35 -2.47
C GLN A 883 7.23 -4.44 -1.54
N VAL A 884 6.55 -4.02 -0.47
CA VAL A 884 6.06 -4.92 0.60
C VAL A 884 4.54 -5.15 0.53
N ASP A 885 3.90 -4.67 -0.53
CA ASP A 885 2.44 -4.77 -0.72
C ASP A 885 2.02 -6.20 -1.04
N GLY A 886 0.88 -6.64 -0.51
CA GLY A 886 0.41 -8.04 -0.59
C GLY A 886 0.21 -8.61 -2.00
N ALA A 887 0.18 -7.77 -3.04
CA ALA A 887 0.15 -8.19 -4.44
C ALA A 887 1.50 -8.80 -4.93
N ALA A 888 2.58 -8.69 -4.16
CA ALA A 888 3.92 -9.17 -4.53
C ALA A 888 4.02 -10.68 -4.78
N MET A 889 3.00 -11.48 -4.41
CA MET A 889 3.00 -12.94 -4.61
C MET A 889 2.96 -13.38 -6.09
N PHE A 890 2.63 -12.46 -7.01
CA PHE A 890 2.55 -12.71 -8.46
C PHE A 890 3.56 -11.91 -9.30
N SER A 891 4.45 -11.12 -8.68
CA SER A 891 5.44 -10.31 -9.40
C SER A 891 6.84 -10.92 -9.34
N ALA A 892 7.47 -11.14 -10.49
CA ALA A 892 8.73 -11.88 -10.60
C ALA A 892 9.96 -11.16 -10.01
N ASP A 893 9.91 -9.84 -9.82
CA ASP A 893 10.95 -9.07 -9.12
C ASP A 893 10.30 -7.94 -8.29
N PRO A 894 10.23 -8.06 -6.95
CA PRO A 894 9.46 -7.13 -6.09
C PRO A 894 10.22 -5.82 -5.80
N LYS A 895 10.99 -5.30 -6.75
CA LYS A 895 11.93 -4.18 -6.55
C LYS A 895 11.62 -3.02 -7.49
N LYS A 896 11.67 -1.81 -6.96
CA LYS A 896 11.45 -0.56 -7.72
C LYS A 896 12.58 0.44 -7.47
N PRO A 897 12.99 1.23 -8.48
CA PRO A 897 13.95 2.32 -8.30
C PRO A 897 13.38 3.43 -7.40
N ILE A 898 14.26 4.13 -6.67
CA ILE A 898 13.89 5.26 -5.80
C ILE A 898 13.63 6.51 -6.65
N GLY A 899 12.81 7.45 -6.15
CA GLY A 899 12.54 8.76 -6.78
C GLY A 899 11.15 8.88 -7.43
N GLY A 900 10.45 7.76 -7.63
CA GLY A 900 9.08 7.72 -8.15
C GLY A 900 8.97 8.25 -9.58
N ASN A 901 7.79 8.79 -9.93
CA ASN A 901 7.48 9.16 -11.31
C ASN A 901 8.33 10.34 -11.83
N ILE A 902 8.87 11.20 -10.97
CA ILE A 902 9.65 12.37 -11.40
C ILE A 902 10.96 11.95 -12.06
N ILE A 903 11.73 11.07 -11.43
CA ILE A 903 12.97 10.55 -12.05
C ILE A 903 12.64 9.64 -13.24
N ALA A 904 11.53 8.89 -13.17
CA ALA A 904 11.09 8.03 -14.26
C ALA A 904 10.78 8.79 -15.55
N HIS A 905 10.18 9.99 -15.47
CA HIS A 905 9.91 10.83 -16.65
C HIS A 905 11.06 11.75 -17.06
N ALA A 906 12.04 11.99 -16.18
CA ALA A 906 13.20 12.84 -16.47
C ALA A 906 14.35 12.06 -17.12
N SER A 907 14.53 10.79 -16.76
CA SER A 907 15.51 9.88 -17.37
C SER A 907 15.01 9.44 -18.75
N THR A 908 15.78 9.68 -19.81
CA THR A 908 15.41 9.31 -21.18
C THR A 908 15.61 7.83 -21.46
N THR A 909 16.70 7.23 -20.97
CA THR A 909 16.96 5.79 -21.06
C THR A 909 17.28 5.24 -19.67
N ARG A 910 16.70 4.08 -19.33
CA ARG A 910 16.77 3.50 -17.99
C ARG A 910 17.25 2.05 -18.07
N LEU A 911 18.35 1.75 -17.38
CA LEU A 911 19.04 0.47 -17.41
C LEU A 911 18.95 -0.22 -16.06
N TYR A 912 18.34 -1.41 -16.04
CA TYR A 912 18.24 -2.25 -14.85
C TYR A 912 19.41 -3.24 -14.78
N LEU A 913 20.24 -3.13 -13.75
CA LEU A 913 21.39 -4.00 -13.51
C LEU A 913 21.08 -5.04 -12.43
N ARG A 914 21.16 -6.34 -12.79
CA ARG A 914 21.00 -7.48 -11.87
C ARG A 914 22.22 -8.40 -11.86
N LYS A 915 22.38 -9.20 -10.78
CA LYS A 915 23.52 -10.10 -10.61
C LYS A 915 23.38 -11.35 -11.50
N GLY A 916 24.43 -11.69 -12.24
CA GLY A 916 24.58 -12.96 -12.94
C GLY A 916 25.29 -14.01 -12.08
N ARG A 917 26.00 -14.94 -12.72
CA ARG A 917 26.80 -15.98 -12.04
C ARG A 917 28.23 -15.50 -11.83
N GLY A 918 28.70 -15.48 -10.57
CA GLY A 918 30.07 -15.09 -10.23
C GLY A 918 30.36 -13.63 -10.57
N GLU A 919 31.25 -13.41 -11.54
CA GLU A 919 31.68 -12.08 -11.99
C GLU A 919 30.73 -11.46 -13.02
N THR A 920 29.83 -12.24 -13.63
CA THR A 920 28.88 -11.74 -14.64
C THR A 920 27.69 -11.00 -14.03
N ARG A 921 27.16 -10.06 -14.80
CA ARG A 921 26.02 -9.18 -14.51
C ARG A 921 25.13 -9.14 -15.75
N ILE A 922 23.87 -8.81 -15.54
CA ILE A 922 22.87 -8.71 -16.60
C ILE A 922 22.34 -7.27 -16.59
N CYS A 923 22.39 -6.61 -17.74
CA CYS A 923 21.77 -5.33 -17.99
C CYS A 923 20.49 -5.55 -18.80
N LYS A 924 19.37 -4.97 -18.36
CA LYS A 924 18.11 -4.93 -19.10
C LYS A 924 17.76 -3.47 -19.42
N ILE A 925 17.33 -3.18 -20.65
CA ILE A 925 16.65 -1.92 -20.97
C ILE A 925 15.27 -1.95 -20.32
N TYR A 926 15.03 -0.99 -19.43
CA TYR A 926 13.78 -0.86 -18.67
C TYR A 926 12.85 0.20 -19.26
N ASP A 927 13.43 1.25 -19.86
CA ASP A 927 12.71 2.31 -20.57
C ASP A 927 13.67 2.99 -21.57
N SER A 928 13.18 3.34 -22.76
CA SER A 928 13.93 4.05 -23.81
C SER A 928 12.98 4.50 -24.93
N PRO A 929 13.15 5.69 -25.53
CA PRO A 929 12.30 6.15 -26.63
C PRO A 929 12.56 5.44 -27.97
N CYS A 930 13.70 4.78 -28.13
CA CYS A 930 14.16 4.20 -29.40
C CYS A 930 14.54 2.71 -29.30
N LEU A 931 14.98 2.23 -28.13
CA LEU A 931 15.48 0.86 -27.97
C LEU A 931 14.38 -0.06 -27.42
N PRO A 932 14.19 -1.28 -27.98
CA PRO A 932 13.25 -2.26 -27.44
C PRO A 932 13.74 -2.85 -26.12
N GLU A 933 12.83 -3.39 -25.31
CA GLU A 933 13.21 -4.18 -24.13
C GLU A 933 14.05 -5.40 -24.52
N ALA A 934 15.31 -5.40 -24.12
CA ALA A 934 16.25 -6.50 -24.32
C ALA A 934 17.21 -6.62 -23.13
N GLU A 935 17.89 -7.76 -23.03
CA GLU A 935 18.91 -8.03 -22.02
C GLU A 935 20.27 -8.37 -22.65
N ALA A 936 21.36 -7.95 -22.02
CA ALA A 936 22.72 -8.36 -22.34
C ALA A 936 23.51 -8.72 -21.08
N MET A 937 24.52 -9.58 -21.24
CA MET A 937 25.42 -9.98 -20.17
C MET A 937 26.78 -9.29 -20.30
N PHE A 938 27.34 -8.85 -19.17
CA PHE A 938 28.67 -8.28 -19.06
C PHE A 938 29.40 -8.84 -17.84
N ALA A 939 30.71 -8.66 -17.75
CA ALA A 939 31.52 -9.01 -16.60
C ALA A 939 32.19 -7.78 -15.98
N ILE A 940 32.45 -7.86 -14.68
CA ILE A 940 33.28 -6.90 -13.95
C ILE A 940 34.66 -7.55 -13.75
N ASN A 941 35.61 -7.15 -14.58
CA ASN A 941 36.96 -7.68 -14.60
C ASN A 941 37.93 -6.78 -13.79
N ALA A 942 39.19 -7.24 -13.68
CA ALA A 942 40.27 -6.45 -13.08
C ALA A 942 40.51 -5.13 -13.84
N ASP A 943 40.29 -5.13 -15.15
CA ASP A 943 40.48 -4.07 -16.14
C ASP A 943 39.17 -3.34 -16.53
N GLY A 944 38.16 -3.38 -15.66
CA GLY A 944 36.90 -2.63 -15.80
C GLY A 944 35.69 -3.47 -16.19
N VAL A 945 34.67 -2.83 -16.77
CA VAL A 945 33.53 -3.52 -17.39
C VAL A 945 33.94 -4.04 -18.77
N GLY A 946 33.67 -5.31 -19.04
CA GLY A 946 33.94 -5.94 -20.33
C GLY A 946 32.99 -7.09 -20.63
N ASP A 947 33.24 -7.79 -21.72
CA ASP A 947 32.43 -8.94 -22.12
C ASP A 947 32.59 -10.11 -21.14
N ALA A 948 31.53 -10.93 -21.00
CA ALA A 948 31.61 -12.15 -20.22
C ALA A 948 32.54 -13.16 -20.91
N LYS A 949 33.41 -13.81 -20.13
CA LYS A 949 34.21 -14.95 -20.59
C LYS A 949 33.30 -16.18 -20.69
N ASP A 950 33.45 -16.94 -21.77
CA ASP A 950 32.72 -18.20 -22.05
C ASP A 950 32.88 -19.26 -20.94
#